data_AF-A0A6N4AI74-F1
#
_entry.id   AF-A0A6N4AI74-F1
#
_cell.length_a   1.000
_cell.length_b   1.000
_cell.length_c   1.000
_cell.angle_alpha   90.00
_cell.angle_beta   90.00
_cell.angle_gamma   90.00
#
_symmetry.space_group_name_H-M   'P 1'
#
loop_
_entity.id
_entity.type
_entity.pdbx_description
1 polymer ?
#
loop_
_entity_poly.entity_id
_entity_poly.type
_entity_poly.pdbx_seq_one_letter_code
_entity_poly.pdbx_strand_id
1 'polypeptide(L)'
;MSTQIGILSNNYVTFDQPTYQDWSPVPGETNFTWFIVGIVPLYPQYKTIKVKDVIGLPATSQFTQFRIVTYKTYFGAAPPTDWLNVTSTGFSFNASAPNPLTENGYSSLVGMYIQNVGLLTPGTYVAKLSFFIEGKNSSNQWIQVSDYTHTVTLNVYQENTITYSPNRLDITHYQNTPLASSPITVSGASWQLVARDKYILTSEDESVIITSEEIAGQLIYKATGSGARVVKLCLSDYFDTDEAVESSDLDSFVTVLKDSSQIGIIPIRVTLLNTIEFDAFPRELFYTAVKGHIEPTEQFVFVFCVETFAFQSSPWLIVSETENGILVIPVPTANMAGGEYVGSVILTATINGIPSAITITVNYNLQDYITIPYDSGVNFTLDKKFIEFNTTYDQTYFDILISAYIYDFYTNVENLEVIPLKIPIFKGAQEFNLGKGLHRLMKRAVEIDPELNNQYKLSRVTIEFKECYLVNDEVIRSFTTPEYLFAAGLTPGNTSEGYAILNINSGFTRVTANSFQFLNLLGPSGSRNVTVKKNGETIRNYSFYAEDRIHSEKIDFSNLEVTPGDVIDFVYSTESHFLVKTFIVFPDGIESNMIIWEDEYLLKSAFVCTGKYSLKSDFEFKTETLYQKIVELFKSIDNTKISKLSINTGFIMKSDIPTIESLIRSKRAWLYYDDKLIKLVSVTKSLTSTDSDLELISYDLEFQINREYDEEICLF
;
A
#
# COMPACT_ATOMS: atom_id res chain seq x y z
N MET A 1 -72.77 4.37 -0.12
CA MET A 1 -72.54 2.93 -0.33
C MET A 1 -71.07 2.73 -0.58
N SER A 2 -70.46 1.99 0.34
CA SER A 2 -69.05 1.64 0.44
C SER A 2 -68.65 0.57 -0.57
N THR A 3 -67.45 0.70 -1.13
CA THR A 3 -66.53 -0.44 -1.24
C THR A 3 -65.09 0.05 -1.34
N GLN A 4 -64.36 -0.12 -0.23
CA GLN A 4 -62.91 -0.22 -0.18
C GLN A 4 -62.48 -1.52 -0.86
N ILE A 5 -61.41 -1.48 -1.66
CA ILE A 5 -60.46 -2.58 -1.78
C ILE A 5 -59.07 -1.95 -1.67
N GLY A 6 -58.45 -2.11 -0.49
CA GLY A 6 -57.05 -1.82 -0.29
C GLY A 6 -56.20 -3.00 -0.76
N ILE A 7 -55.25 -2.74 -1.64
CA ILE A 7 -54.15 -3.64 -1.94
C ILE A 7 -52.91 -3.00 -1.30
N LEU A 8 -52.51 -3.54 -0.15
CA LEU A 8 -51.16 -3.34 0.40
C LEU A 8 -50.25 -4.36 -0.28
N SER A 9 -49.59 -3.97 -1.37
CA SER A 9 -48.42 -4.68 -1.86
C SER A 9 -47.19 -4.12 -1.13
N ASN A 10 -46.67 -4.88 -0.17
CA ASN A 10 -45.30 -4.67 0.33
C ASN A 10 -44.34 -4.96 -0.84
N ASN A 11 -43.90 -3.89 -1.51
CA ASN A 11 -42.84 -3.97 -2.49
C ASN A 11 -41.51 -4.23 -1.75
N TYR A 12 -41.19 -5.50 -1.55
CA TYR A 12 -39.79 -5.89 -1.36
C TYR A 12 -39.12 -5.82 -2.73
N VAL A 13 -38.32 -4.79 -2.95
CA VAL A 13 -37.41 -4.74 -4.09
C VAL A 13 -36.29 -5.73 -3.78
N THR A 14 -36.27 -6.88 -4.46
CA THR A 14 -35.13 -7.78 -4.47
C THR A 14 -34.03 -7.17 -5.35
N PHE A 15 -33.00 -6.64 -4.71
CA PHE A 15 -31.75 -6.30 -5.36
C PHE A 15 -30.85 -7.55 -5.40
N ASP A 16 -30.12 -7.76 -6.51
CA ASP A 16 -29.00 -8.70 -6.54
C ASP A 16 -28.04 -8.30 -5.41
N GLN A 17 -28.03 -9.10 -4.34
CA GLN A 17 -27.31 -8.80 -3.12
C GLN A 17 -25.81 -8.84 -3.41
N PRO A 18 -25.07 -7.75 -3.25
CA PRO A 18 -23.63 -7.86 -3.16
C PRO A 18 -23.33 -8.65 -1.87
N THR A 19 -22.47 -9.66 -1.95
CA THR A 19 -22.07 -10.48 -0.80
C THR A 19 -21.27 -9.64 0.18
N TYR A 20 -21.97 -9.05 1.16
CA TYR A 20 -21.38 -8.24 2.23
C TYR A 20 -21.27 -9.05 3.52
N GLN A 21 -20.05 -9.17 4.04
CA GLN A 21 -19.66 -9.30 5.46
C GLN A 21 -19.51 -10.69 6.11
N ASP A 22 -18.25 -10.99 6.43
CA ASP A 22 -17.86 -11.85 7.55
C ASP A 22 -17.99 -11.06 8.87
N TRP A 23 -19.16 -11.15 9.51
CA TRP A 23 -19.27 -10.76 10.91
C TRP A 23 -18.49 -11.74 11.79
N SER A 24 -17.87 -11.24 12.86
CA SER A 24 -17.23 -12.07 13.87
C SER A 24 -17.66 -11.61 15.26
N PRO A 25 -17.95 -12.53 16.21
CA PRO A 25 -17.84 -14.00 16.10
C PRO A 25 -19.08 -14.67 15.48
N VAL A 26 -18.88 -15.84 14.85
CA VAL A 26 -19.96 -16.74 14.38
C VAL A 26 -19.71 -18.13 14.98
N PRO A 27 -20.68 -18.72 15.73
CA PRO A 27 -21.98 -18.16 16.09
C PRO A 27 -21.90 -17.09 17.20
N GLY A 28 -22.72 -16.05 17.08
CA GLY A 28 -22.79 -14.90 17.99
C GLY A 28 -23.67 -15.16 19.21
N GLU A 29 -23.21 -16.02 20.12
CA GLU A 29 -23.92 -16.31 21.37
C GLU A 29 -23.07 -16.06 22.62
N THR A 30 -23.70 -15.65 23.71
CA THR A 30 -23.07 -15.56 25.03
C THR A 30 -24.05 -15.97 26.10
N ASN A 31 -23.64 -16.93 26.93
CA ASN A 31 -24.50 -17.48 27.97
C ASN A 31 -23.98 -17.06 29.35
N PHE A 32 -24.88 -16.52 30.16
CA PHE A 32 -24.66 -16.24 31.58
C PHE A 32 -25.59 -17.12 32.41
N THR A 33 -25.14 -17.46 33.61
CA THR A 33 -25.94 -18.19 34.58
C THR A 33 -25.88 -17.49 35.92
N TRP A 34 -27.04 -17.18 36.51
CA TRP A 34 -27.16 -16.50 37.79
C TRP A 34 -28.04 -17.30 38.77
N PHE A 35 -27.63 -17.32 40.04
CA PHE A 35 -28.36 -18.00 41.11
C PHE A 35 -28.79 -16.97 42.15
N ILE A 36 -30.08 -16.94 42.50
CA ILE A 36 -30.64 -15.91 43.38
C ILE A 36 -30.06 -15.97 44.82
N VAL A 37 -29.50 -17.11 45.24
CA VAL A 37 -29.13 -17.39 46.64
C VAL A 37 -27.61 -17.59 46.85
N GLY A 38 -26.77 -17.44 45.82
CA GLY A 38 -25.33 -17.66 45.89
C GLY A 38 -24.53 -16.45 45.41
N ILE A 39 -23.62 -15.93 46.24
CA ILE A 39 -22.73 -14.82 45.88
C ILE A 39 -21.60 -15.35 44.98
N VAL A 40 -21.91 -15.69 43.73
CA VAL A 40 -20.87 -15.90 42.71
C VAL A 40 -20.79 -14.61 41.90
N PRO A 41 -19.67 -13.86 41.92
CA PRO A 41 -19.55 -12.66 41.10
C PRO A 41 -19.68 -13.03 39.62
N LEU A 42 -20.61 -12.39 38.91
CA LEU A 42 -20.73 -12.52 37.46
C LEU A 42 -19.60 -11.72 36.82
N TYR A 43 -18.62 -12.43 36.26
CA TYR A 43 -17.53 -11.80 35.55
C TYR A 43 -18.02 -11.27 34.20
N PRO A 44 -17.62 -10.04 33.81
CA PRO A 44 -17.97 -9.51 32.51
C PRO A 44 -17.44 -10.39 31.38
N GLN A 45 -18.24 -10.53 30.33
CA GLN A 45 -17.81 -11.21 29.12
C GLN A 45 -17.46 -10.17 28.06
N TYR A 46 -16.31 -10.34 27.42
CA TYR A 46 -15.87 -9.46 26.35
C TYR A 46 -15.93 -10.21 25.02
N LYS A 47 -16.53 -9.60 24.01
CA LYS A 47 -16.55 -10.12 22.64
C LYS A 47 -16.12 -9.02 21.70
N THR A 48 -15.15 -9.33 20.86
CA THR A 48 -14.76 -8.44 19.76
C THR A 48 -15.76 -8.60 18.64
N ILE A 49 -16.60 -7.59 18.42
CA ILE A 49 -17.48 -7.55 17.26
C ILE A 49 -16.71 -6.90 16.11
N LYS A 50 -16.53 -7.64 15.02
CA LYS A 50 -15.81 -7.18 13.83
C LYS A 50 -16.66 -7.30 12.58
N VAL A 51 -16.64 -6.25 11.76
CA VAL A 51 -17.08 -6.21 10.37
C VAL A 51 -15.81 -6.20 9.52
N LYS A 52 -15.47 -7.32 8.88
CA LYS A 52 -14.17 -7.50 8.21
C LYS A 52 -13.99 -6.62 6.96
N ASP A 53 -15.05 -6.36 6.19
CA ASP A 53 -14.98 -5.54 4.98
C ASP A 53 -16.29 -4.80 4.67
N VAL A 54 -16.17 -3.58 4.14
CA VAL A 54 -17.23 -2.89 3.39
C VAL A 54 -16.71 -2.72 1.96
N ILE A 55 -16.70 -3.79 1.16
CA ILE A 55 -16.13 -3.73 -0.19
C ILE A 55 -17.04 -2.91 -1.11
N GLY A 56 -16.59 -1.71 -1.46
CA GLY A 56 -17.16 -0.90 -2.53
C GLY A 56 -16.98 0.59 -2.26
N LEU A 57 -16.17 1.25 -3.10
CA LEU A 57 -16.13 2.71 -3.15
C LEU A 57 -17.57 3.27 -3.18
N PRO A 58 -17.89 4.38 -2.49
CA PRO A 58 -19.21 5.01 -2.51
C PRO A 58 -19.76 5.30 -3.92
N ALA A 59 -18.89 5.29 -4.94
CA ALA A 59 -19.24 5.50 -6.34
C ALA A 59 -19.85 4.27 -7.04
N THR A 60 -19.66 3.04 -6.56
CA THR A 60 -20.18 1.82 -7.22
C THR A 60 -21.41 1.19 -6.55
N SER A 61 -21.79 1.60 -5.34
CA SER A 61 -22.79 0.89 -4.51
C SER A 61 -24.14 1.60 -4.30
N GLN A 62 -24.50 2.62 -5.09
CA GLN A 62 -25.75 3.41 -4.93
C GLN A 62 -25.91 4.17 -3.58
N PHE A 63 -24.94 4.04 -2.66
CA PHE A 63 -24.95 4.66 -1.34
C PHE A 63 -23.78 5.64 -1.16
N THR A 64 -24.07 6.82 -0.62
CA THR A 64 -23.10 7.91 -0.44
C THR A 64 -22.39 7.89 0.91
N GLN A 65 -22.99 7.24 1.92
CA GLN A 65 -22.51 7.15 3.29
C GLN A 65 -22.99 5.84 3.92
N PHE A 66 -22.22 5.28 4.86
CA PHE A 66 -22.61 4.14 5.68
C PHE A 66 -22.53 4.48 7.16
N ARG A 67 -23.43 3.88 7.95
CA ARG A 67 -23.43 4.00 9.41
C ARG A 67 -23.83 2.68 10.07
N ILE A 68 -23.41 2.50 11.32
CA ILE A 68 -23.88 1.41 12.18
C ILE A 68 -24.88 1.95 13.19
N VAL A 69 -26.01 1.26 13.31
CA VAL A 69 -27.03 1.47 14.34
C VAL A 69 -27.09 0.24 15.22
N THR A 70 -27.08 0.41 16.54
CA THR A 70 -27.15 -0.72 17.48
C THR A 70 -28.36 -0.63 18.39
N TYR A 71 -29.00 -1.77 18.63
CA TYR A 71 -30.16 -1.89 19.52
C TYR A 71 -29.95 -3.02 20.52
N LYS A 72 -30.47 -2.80 21.72
CA LYS A 72 -30.53 -3.81 22.79
C LYS A 72 -32.01 -4.12 23.06
N THR A 73 -32.45 -5.34 22.73
CA THR A 73 -33.84 -5.77 22.88
C THR A 73 -33.94 -6.94 23.86
N TYR A 74 -34.88 -6.91 24.78
CA TYR A 74 -35.11 -7.98 25.76
C TYR A 74 -36.29 -8.86 25.39
N PHE A 75 -36.13 -10.16 25.61
CA PHE A 75 -37.11 -11.22 25.42
C PHE A 75 -37.10 -12.13 26.65
N GLY A 76 -38.25 -12.71 27.02
CA GLY A 76 -38.37 -13.60 28.19
C GLY A 76 -39.40 -13.14 29.22
N ALA A 77 -39.28 -13.64 30.46
CA ALA A 77 -40.26 -13.46 31.53
C ALA A 77 -40.42 -11.98 31.95
N ALA A 78 -41.67 -11.52 32.10
CA ALA A 78 -42.05 -10.13 32.38
C ALA A 78 -41.92 -9.75 33.87
N PRO A 79 -41.60 -8.49 34.21
CA PRO A 79 -41.38 -7.32 33.34
C PRO A 79 -39.96 -7.26 32.75
N PRO A 80 -39.74 -6.53 31.63
CA PRO A 80 -38.42 -6.35 31.02
C PRO A 80 -37.52 -5.55 31.95
N THR A 81 -36.77 -6.27 32.78
CA THR A 81 -35.74 -5.71 33.64
C THR A 81 -34.49 -5.51 32.77
N ASP A 82 -33.87 -4.33 32.79
CA ASP A 82 -32.57 -4.12 32.14
C ASP A 82 -31.51 -4.88 32.95
N TRP A 83 -31.34 -6.17 32.65
CA TRP A 83 -30.38 -7.03 33.32
C TRP A 83 -29.02 -7.10 32.64
N LEU A 84 -28.89 -6.53 31.44
CA LEU A 84 -27.68 -6.56 30.64
C LEU A 84 -27.19 -5.14 30.40
N ASN A 85 -26.10 -4.76 31.07
CA ASN A 85 -25.34 -3.57 30.72
C ASN A 85 -24.33 -3.93 29.62
N VAL A 86 -24.21 -3.06 28.63
CA VAL A 86 -23.27 -3.25 27.52
C VAL A 86 -22.39 -2.02 27.43
N THR A 87 -21.09 -2.19 27.56
CA THR A 87 -20.11 -1.13 27.35
C THR A 87 -19.34 -1.41 26.08
N SER A 88 -19.13 -0.39 25.28
CA SER A 88 -18.22 -0.47 24.13
C SER A 88 -17.57 0.87 23.92
N THR A 89 -16.30 0.87 23.54
CA THR A 89 -15.57 2.08 23.14
C THR A 89 -16.04 2.62 21.79
N GLY A 90 -16.73 1.79 20.98
CA GLY A 90 -17.16 2.14 19.64
C GLY A 90 -18.65 1.99 19.31
N PHE A 91 -19.51 1.51 20.21
CA PHE A 91 -20.97 1.47 19.96
C PHE A 91 -21.74 2.23 21.03
N SER A 92 -22.84 2.84 20.60
CA SER A 92 -23.73 3.63 21.45
C SER A 92 -25.11 2.97 21.47
N PHE A 93 -25.25 1.94 22.31
CA PHE A 93 -26.52 1.23 22.46
C PHE A 93 -27.57 2.19 23.05
N ASN A 94 -28.71 2.34 22.37
CA ASN A 94 -29.83 3.22 22.72
C ASN A 94 -29.57 4.75 22.60
N ALA A 95 -28.51 5.17 21.92
CA ALA A 95 -28.29 6.59 21.61
C ALA A 95 -28.85 6.98 20.23
N SER A 96 -29.30 8.23 20.08
CA SER A 96 -29.82 8.79 18.83
C SER A 96 -28.75 9.13 17.78
N ALA A 97 -27.46 8.90 18.09
CA ALA A 97 -26.34 9.22 17.21
C ALA A 97 -25.66 7.94 16.69
N PRO A 98 -25.78 7.63 15.39
CA PRO A 98 -25.17 6.46 14.77
C PRO A 98 -23.67 6.64 14.54
N ASN A 99 -22.90 5.54 14.53
CA ASN A 99 -21.45 5.59 14.35
C ASN A 99 -21.10 5.51 12.85
N PRO A 100 -20.24 6.39 12.32
CA PRO A 100 -19.82 6.35 10.92
C PRO A 100 -19.03 5.07 10.64
N LEU A 101 -19.33 4.40 9.53
CA LEU A 101 -18.62 3.20 9.07
C LEU A 101 -17.63 3.59 7.96
N THR A 102 -16.35 3.25 8.15
CA THR A 102 -15.29 3.54 7.17
C THR A 102 -15.06 2.36 6.22
N GLU A 103 -14.34 2.61 5.12
CA GLU A 103 -13.97 1.60 4.12
C GLU A 103 -13.17 0.40 4.70
N ASN A 104 -12.46 0.61 5.80
CA ASN A 104 -11.69 -0.44 6.51
C ASN A 104 -12.55 -1.32 7.46
N GLY A 105 -13.87 -1.23 7.38
CA GLY A 105 -14.79 -1.93 8.29
C GLY A 105 -14.85 -1.31 9.68
N TYR A 106 -15.20 -2.11 10.69
CA TYR A 106 -15.29 -1.68 12.08
C TYR A 106 -14.97 -2.82 13.03
N SER A 107 -14.21 -2.56 14.08
CA SER A 107 -13.97 -3.52 15.16
C SER A 107 -14.05 -2.83 16.51
N SER A 108 -14.87 -3.37 17.42
CA SER A 108 -14.98 -2.86 18.77
C SER A 108 -15.05 -4.02 19.75
N LEU A 109 -14.35 -3.88 20.87
CA LEU A 109 -14.54 -4.74 22.04
C LEU A 109 -15.86 -4.36 22.72
N VAL A 110 -16.76 -5.33 22.86
CA VAL A 110 -18.05 -5.18 23.53
C VAL A 110 -17.98 -5.94 24.84
N GLY A 111 -18.05 -5.20 25.95
CA GLY A 111 -18.15 -5.74 27.30
C GLY A 111 -19.61 -5.90 27.72
N MET A 112 -19.97 -7.08 28.20
CA MET A 112 -21.31 -7.44 28.66
C MET A 112 -21.29 -7.71 30.16
N TYR A 113 -22.07 -6.96 30.92
CA TYR A 113 -22.15 -7.03 32.38
C TYR A 113 -23.59 -7.31 32.78
N ILE A 114 -23.78 -8.25 33.69
CA ILE A 114 -25.09 -8.50 34.26
C ILE A 114 -25.31 -7.53 35.42
N GLN A 115 -26.45 -6.84 35.40
CA GLN A 115 -26.86 -5.86 36.39
C GLN A 115 -28.28 -6.15 36.88
N ASN A 116 -28.73 -5.43 37.90
CA ASN A 116 -30.11 -5.52 38.42
C ASN A 116 -30.55 -6.95 38.77
N VAL A 117 -29.59 -7.83 39.12
CA VAL A 117 -29.81 -9.25 39.38
C VAL A 117 -30.81 -9.53 40.50
N GLY A 118 -30.93 -8.62 41.47
CA GLY A 118 -31.90 -8.72 42.58
C GLY A 118 -33.36 -8.50 42.17
N LEU A 119 -33.61 -8.06 40.93
CA LEU A 119 -34.94 -7.85 40.37
C LEU A 119 -35.39 -9.03 39.48
N LEU A 120 -34.52 -10.02 39.26
CA LEU A 120 -34.80 -11.15 38.37
C LEU A 120 -35.38 -12.34 39.14
N THR A 121 -36.51 -12.85 38.65
CA THR A 121 -37.08 -14.13 39.09
C THR A 121 -36.44 -15.30 38.34
N PRO A 122 -36.53 -16.54 38.84
CA PRO A 122 -36.05 -17.71 38.12
C PRO A 122 -36.67 -17.82 36.72
N GLY A 123 -35.87 -18.16 35.71
CA GLY A 123 -36.27 -18.26 34.32
C GLY A 123 -35.13 -17.96 33.35
N THR A 124 -35.38 -18.18 32.06
CA THR A 124 -34.46 -17.82 30.98
C THR A 124 -34.81 -16.43 30.46
N TYR A 125 -33.82 -15.56 30.45
CA TYR A 125 -33.88 -14.22 29.89
C TYR A 125 -32.99 -14.16 28.66
N VAL A 126 -33.46 -13.49 27.62
CA VAL A 126 -32.71 -13.35 26.37
C VAL A 126 -32.62 -11.88 26.02
N ALA A 127 -31.42 -11.39 25.75
CA ALA A 127 -31.18 -10.07 25.21
C ALA A 127 -30.53 -10.22 23.83
N LYS A 128 -31.06 -9.52 22.84
CA LYS A 128 -30.47 -9.45 21.50
C LYS A 128 -29.78 -8.11 21.33
N LEU A 129 -28.49 -8.17 21.03
CA LEU A 129 -27.70 -7.03 20.58
C LEU A 129 -27.73 -7.06 19.05
N SER A 130 -28.55 -6.20 18.46
CA SER A 130 -28.70 -6.10 17.02
C SER A 130 -27.85 -4.96 16.49
N PHE A 131 -27.09 -5.24 15.43
CA PHE A 131 -26.21 -4.33 14.73
C PHE A 131 -26.71 -4.21 13.30
N PHE A 132 -27.10 -3.01 12.89
CA PHE A 132 -27.60 -2.74 11.55
C PHE A 132 -26.63 -1.82 10.83
N ILE A 133 -26.26 -2.19 9.61
CA ILE A 133 -25.54 -1.29 8.72
C ILE A 133 -26.56 -0.65 7.81
N GLU A 134 -26.57 0.68 7.79
CA GLU A 134 -27.44 1.46 6.92
C GLU A 134 -26.61 2.25 5.93
N GLY A 135 -27.03 2.24 4.67
CA GLY A 135 -26.47 3.02 3.57
C GLY A 135 -27.39 4.18 3.22
N LYS A 136 -26.82 5.34 2.91
CA LYS A 136 -27.57 6.54 2.52
C LYS A 136 -27.73 6.61 1.01
N ASN A 137 -28.94 6.40 0.50
CA ASN A 137 -29.20 6.35 -0.93
C ASN A 137 -29.15 7.75 -1.59
N SER A 138 -29.28 7.79 -2.92
CA SER A 138 -29.34 9.04 -3.70
C SER A 138 -30.50 9.98 -3.35
N SER A 139 -31.56 9.47 -2.71
CA SER A 139 -32.69 10.24 -2.17
C SER A 139 -32.47 10.72 -0.72
N ASN A 140 -31.24 10.59 -0.21
CA ASN A 140 -30.84 11.02 1.13
C ASN A 140 -31.54 10.25 2.28
N GLN A 141 -32.09 9.07 1.99
CA GLN A 141 -32.73 8.17 2.96
C GLN A 141 -31.74 7.08 3.40
N TRP A 142 -31.77 6.75 4.69
CA TRP A 142 -31.01 5.62 5.24
C TRP A 142 -31.80 4.33 5.01
N ILE A 143 -31.17 3.35 4.38
CA ILE A 143 -31.75 2.04 4.11
C ILE A 143 -30.85 1.00 4.77
N GLN A 144 -31.45 0.02 5.47
CA GLN A 144 -30.71 -1.11 6.02
C GLN A 144 -30.12 -1.96 4.90
N VAL A 145 -28.82 -2.21 4.99
CA VAL A 145 -28.00 -2.95 4.02
C VAL A 145 -27.63 -4.33 4.56
N SER A 146 -27.36 -4.44 5.87
CA SER A 146 -26.95 -5.69 6.52
C SER A 146 -27.35 -5.66 8.00
N ASP A 147 -27.60 -6.81 8.58
CA ASP A 147 -27.85 -6.97 10.01
C ASP A 147 -27.08 -8.15 10.60
N TYR A 148 -26.67 -7.98 11.86
CA TYR A 148 -26.08 -9.02 12.66
C TYR A 148 -26.67 -8.95 14.06
N THR A 149 -26.97 -10.12 14.62
CA THR A 149 -27.54 -10.21 15.96
C THR A 149 -26.70 -11.13 16.82
N HIS A 150 -26.20 -10.57 17.92
CA HIS A 150 -25.55 -11.34 18.98
C HIS A 150 -26.58 -11.63 20.08
N THR A 151 -26.79 -12.91 20.38
CA THR A 151 -27.78 -13.35 21.38
C THR A 151 -27.09 -13.58 22.72
N VAL A 152 -27.57 -12.89 23.76
CA VAL A 152 -27.13 -13.06 25.13
C VAL A 152 -28.24 -13.75 25.92
N THR A 153 -27.97 -14.94 26.44
CA THR A 153 -28.93 -15.69 27.25
C THR A 153 -28.47 -15.66 28.70
N LEU A 154 -29.35 -15.26 29.61
CA LEU A 154 -29.16 -15.36 31.06
C LEU A 154 -30.14 -16.37 31.63
N ASN A 155 -29.63 -17.45 32.22
CA ASN A 155 -30.45 -18.39 32.97
C ASN A 155 -30.40 -18.05 34.46
N VAL A 156 -31.55 -17.69 35.04
CA VAL A 156 -31.70 -17.37 36.47
C VAL A 156 -32.37 -18.54 37.17
N TYR A 157 -31.79 -19.02 38.27
CA TYR A 157 -32.31 -20.16 39.01
C TYR A 157 -32.60 -19.83 40.48
N GLN A 158 -33.67 -20.43 41.03
CA GLN A 158 -34.17 -20.20 42.40
C GLN A 158 -33.34 -20.89 43.48
N GLU A 159 -32.64 -21.96 43.13
CA GLU A 159 -31.80 -22.78 44.00
C GLU A 159 -30.52 -23.16 43.24
N ASN A 160 -29.52 -23.74 43.93
CA ASN A 160 -28.34 -24.37 43.34
C ASN A 160 -28.74 -25.47 42.33
N THR A 161 -29.11 -25.07 41.11
CA THR A 161 -29.22 -25.96 39.96
C THR A 161 -27.84 -26.43 39.58
N ILE A 162 -27.76 -27.72 39.23
CA ILE A 162 -26.52 -28.30 38.79
C ILE A 162 -26.16 -27.66 37.44
N THR A 163 -25.04 -26.95 37.39
CA THR A 163 -24.43 -26.46 36.14
C THR A 163 -23.28 -27.35 35.73
N TYR A 164 -23.03 -27.45 34.43
CA TYR A 164 -21.91 -28.22 33.90
C TYR A 164 -21.30 -27.55 32.66
N SER A 165 -19.99 -27.69 32.48
CA SER A 165 -19.22 -27.17 31.35
C SER A 165 -18.08 -28.12 30.98
N PRO A 166 -17.79 -28.36 29.69
CA PRO A 166 -18.48 -27.82 28.52
C PRO A 166 -19.86 -28.49 28.29
N ASN A 167 -20.69 -27.88 27.44
CA ASN A 167 -22.02 -28.41 27.07
C ASN A 167 -21.97 -29.45 25.94
N ARG A 168 -20.79 -29.71 25.38
CA ARG A 168 -20.45 -30.78 24.42
C ARG A 168 -18.97 -31.12 24.57
N LEU A 169 -18.61 -32.38 24.33
CA LEU A 169 -17.23 -32.86 24.28
C LEU A 169 -16.90 -33.33 22.87
N ASP A 170 -15.83 -32.76 22.30
CA ASP A 170 -15.24 -33.22 21.05
C ASP A 170 -13.85 -33.77 21.38
N ILE A 171 -13.66 -35.08 21.20
CA ILE A 171 -12.44 -35.80 21.60
C ILE A 171 -11.82 -36.41 20.35
N THR A 172 -10.56 -36.09 20.08
CA THR A 172 -9.77 -36.78 19.05
C THR A 172 -8.90 -37.83 19.72
N HIS A 173 -8.95 -39.08 19.23
CA HIS A 173 -8.15 -40.18 19.76
C HIS A 173 -7.38 -40.87 18.63
N TYR A 174 -6.11 -41.16 18.88
CA TYR A 174 -5.25 -41.93 17.99
C TYR A 174 -5.10 -43.34 18.55
N GLN A 175 -5.39 -44.34 17.73
CA GLN A 175 -5.29 -45.73 18.18
C GLN A 175 -3.87 -46.05 18.68
N ASN A 176 -3.77 -46.79 19.79
CA ASN A 176 -2.52 -47.19 20.46
C ASN A 176 -1.73 -46.05 21.13
N THR A 177 -2.37 -44.90 21.38
CA THR A 177 -1.82 -43.83 22.24
C THR A 177 -2.49 -43.84 23.61
N PRO A 178 -1.92 -43.19 24.65
CA PRO A 178 -2.61 -43.05 25.93
C PRO A 178 -4.03 -42.49 25.72
N LEU A 179 -5.03 -43.18 26.30
CA LEU A 179 -6.44 -42.86 26.10
C LEU A 179 -6.75 -41.40 26.43
N ALA A 180 -7.32 -40.69 25.46
CA ALA A 180 -7.68 -39.29 25.61
C ALA A 180 -8.68 -39.09 26.77
N SER A 181 -8.55 -37.96 27.47
CA SER A 181 -9.48 -37.57 28.52
C SER A 181 -9.88 -36.11 28.38
N SER A 182 -11.09 -35.76 28.84
CA SER A 182 -11.59 -34.40 28.81
C SER A 182 -12.24 -34.01 30.14
N PRO A 183 -11.95 -32.82 30.67
CA PRO A 183 -12.52 -32.38 31.93
C PRO A 183 -13.97 -31.90 31.76
N ILE A 184 -14.82 -32.28 32.72
CA ILE A 184 -16.18 -31.80 32.90
C ILE A 184 -16.21 -31.11 34.26
N THR A 185 -16.45 -29.79 34.25
CA THR A 185 -16.71 -29.06 35.48
C THR A 185 -18.20 -29.16 35.79
N VAL A 186 -18.57 -29.69 36.96
CA VAL A 186 -19.95 -29.74 37.45
C VAL A 186 -20.05 -28.99 38.77
N SER A 187 -21.11 -28.21 38.97
CA SER A 187 -21.37 -27.50 40.22
C SER A 187 -22.84 -27.58 40.60
N GLY A 188 -23.14 -27.95 41.84
CA GLY A 188 -24.50 -28.02 42.37
C GLY A 188 -24.54 -28.54 43.81
N ALA A 189 -25.67 -28.43 44.51
CA ALA A 189 -25.78 -28.89 45.91
C ALA A 189 -25.61 -30.41 46.07
N SER A 190 -26.06 -31.18 45.08
CA SER A 190 -25.86 -32.61 44.90
C SER A 190 -25.96 -32.88 43.41
N TRP A 191 -25.02 -33.61 42.82
CA TRP A 191 -25.02 -33.92 41.40
C TRP A 191 -24.46 -35.31 41.13
N GLN A 192 -24.91 -35.91 40.02
CA GLN A 192 -24.41 -37.18 39.53
C GLN A 192 -24.22 -37.14 38.00
N LEU A 193 -23.06 -37.59 37.53
CA LEU A 193 -22.77 -37.84 36.12
C LEU A 193 -22.84 -39.34 35.85
N VAL A 194 -23.39 -39.72 34.70
CA VAL A 194 -23.50 -41.13 34.27
C VAL A 194 -22.97 -41.28 32.84
N ALA A 195 -21.96 -42.12 32.66
CA ALA A 195 -21.38 -42.48 31.37
C ALA A 195 -21.54 -44.00 31.11
N ARG A 196 -21.68 -44.40 29.84
CA ARG A 196 -21.91 -45.81 29.45
C ARG A 196 -20.73 -46.41 28.70
N ASP A 197 -20.52 -47.70 28.91
CA ASP A 197 -19.79 -48.77 28.19
C ASP A 197 -18.42 -48.47 27.59
N LYS A 198 -18.27 -47.34 26.89
CA LYS A 198 -17.05 -46.95 26.18
C LYS A 198 -16.31 -45.79 26.88
N TYR A 199 -16.94 -45.15 27.87
CA TYR A 199 -16.37 -43.99 28.56
C TYR A 199 -16.29 -44.20 30.07
N ILE A 200 -15.17 -43.81 30.65
CA ILE A 200 -14.82 -44.00 32.06
C ILE A 200 -14.83 -42.62 32.74
N LEU A 201 -15.51 -42.50 33.88
CA LEU A 201 -15.46 -41.28 34.69
C LEU A 201 -14.39 -41.44 35.79
N THR A 202 -13.49 -40.47 35.89
CA THR A 202 -12.45 -40.41 36.94
C THR A 202 -12.42 -39.02 37.57
N SER A 203 -11.88 -38.89 38.78
CA SER A 203 -11.62 -37.59 39.39
C SER A 203 -10.39 -37.68 40.29
N GLU A 204 -9.61 -36.60 40.35
CA GLU A 204 -8.49 -36.44 41.28
C GLU A 204 -8.97 -35.87 42.63
N ASP A 205 -10.22 -35.43 42.71
CA ASP A 205 -10.81 -34.91 43.95
C ASP A 205 -11.44 -36.06 44.76
N GLU A 206 -10.86 -36.34 45.92
CA GLU A 206 -11.33 -37.39 46.85
C GLU A 206 -12.78 -37.18 47.32
N SER A 207 -13.33 -35.97 47.20
CA SER A 207 -14.73 -35.67 47.54
C SER A 207 -15.72 -36.03 46.43
N VAL A 208 -15.25 -36.48 45.25
CA VAL A 208 -16.07 -37.05 44.18
C VAL A 208 -16.05 -38.57 44.29
N ILE A 209 -17.22 -39.18 44.48
CA ILE A 209 -17.36 -40.64 44.58
C ILE A 209 -17.57 -41.21 43.19
N ILE A 210 -16.61 -42.03 42.73
CA ILE A 210 -16.71 -42.79 41.48
C ILE A 210 -17.15 -44.23 41.79
N THR A 211 -18.20 -44.69 41.13
CA THR A 211 -18.66 -46.08 41.18
C THR A 211 -18.91 -46.61 39.78
N SER A 212 -18.73 -47.91 39.58
CA SER A 212 -19.12 -48.61 38.34
C SER A 212 -20.08 -49.74 38.66
N GLU A 213 -21.09 -49.95 37.82
CA GLU A 213 -22.04 -51.06 37.91
C GLU A 213 -22.30 -51.64 36.52
N GLU A 214 -22.55 -52.94 36.44
CA GLU A 214 -22.93 -53.60 35.19
C GLU A 214 -24.45 -53.74 35.13
N ILE A 215 -25.08 -53.13 34.11
CA ILE A 215 -26.53 -53.21 33.88
C ILE A 215 -26.77 -53.73 32.46
N ALA A 216 -27.51 -54.83 32.37
CA ALA A 216 -27.88 -55.46 31.09
C ALA A 216 -26.67 -55.77 30.18
N GLY A 217 -25.52 -56.11 30.78
CA GLY A 217 -24.27 -56.41 30.06
C GLY A 217 -23.45 -55.17 29.66
N GLN A 218 -23.86 -53.96 30.08
CA GLN A 218 -23.13 -52.72 29.85
C GLN A 218 -22.54 -52.19 31.16
N LEU A 219 -21.27 -51.78 31.13
CA LEU A 219 -20.61 -51.14 32.27
C LEU A 219 -20.99 -49.65 32.33
N ILE A 220 -21.52 -49.21 33.46
CA ILE A 220 -21.96 -47.83 33.67
C ILE A 220 -21.10 -47.20 34.76
N TYR A 221 -20.46 -46.08 34.44
CA TYR A 221 -19.69 -45.29 35.38
C TYR A 221 -20.53 -44.12 35.91
N LYS A 222 -20.50 -43.94 37.23
CA LYS A 222 -21.20 -42.88 37.94
C LYS A 222 -20.22 -42.05 38.74
N ALA A 223 -20.24 -40.73 38.58
CA ALA A 223 -19.52 -39.80 39.44
C ALA A 223 -20.52 -38.96 40.25
N THR A 224 -20.42 -38.95 41.57
CA THR A 224 -21.34 -38.23 42.46
C THR A 224 -20.58 -37.23 43.32
N GLY A 225 -21.10 -36.02 43.47
CA GLY A 225 -20.47 -35.00 44.31
C GLY A 225 -21.37 -33.82 44.64
N SER A 226 -20.79 -32.83 45.32
CA SER A 226 -21.45 -31.56 45.67
C SER A 226 -20.49 -30.39 45.53
N GLY A 227 -21.01 -29.18 45.38
CA GLY A 227 -20.23 -27.99 45.03
C GLY A 227 -19.62 -28.09 43.62
N ALA A 228 -18.74 -27.14 43.30
CA ALA A 228 -18.00 -27.11 42.04
C ALA A 228 -16.84 -28.11 42.06
N ARG A 229 -16.79 -29.02 41.09
CA ARG A 229 -15.79 -30.10 40.97
C ARG A 229 -15.45 -30.37 39.52
N VAL A 230 -14.30 -30.99 39.30
CA VAL A 230 -13.85 -31.43 37.97
C VAL A 230 -13.84 -32.96 37.94
N VAL A 231 -14.60 -33.52 37.00
CA VAL A 231 -14.62 -34.95 36.67
C VAL A 231 -14.01 -35.11 35.29
N LYS A 232 -13.09 -36.05 35.10
CA LYS A 232 -12.51 -36.36 33.79
C LYS A 232 -13.31 -37.50 33.15
N LEU A 233 -13.75 -37.30 31.91
CA LEU A 233 -14.24 -38.36 31.04
C LEU A 233 -13.04 -38.92 30.27
N CYS A 234 -12.68 -40.17 30.52
CA CYS A 234 -11.64 -40.89 29.80
C CYS A 234 -12.27 -41.84 28.79
N LEU A 235 -11.64 -42.00 27.63
CA LEU A 235 -11.97 -43.11 26.73
C LEU A 235 -11.58 -44.45 27.38
N SER A 236 -12.27 -45.53 27.00
CA SER A 236 -11.89 -46.90 27.37
C SER A 236 -11.06 -47.57 26.28
N ASP A 237 -10.44 -48.70 26.60
CA ASP A 237 -9.67 -49.55 25.67
C ASP A 237 -10.46 -49.95 24.40
N TYR A 238 -11.80 -49.87 24.42
CA TYR A 238 -12.63 -50.07 23.23
C TYR A 238 -12.16 -49.22 22.03
N PHE A 239 -11.75 -47.97 22.26
CA PHE A 239 -11.35 -47.05 21.19
C PHE A 239 -10.01 -47.42 20.53
N ASP A 240 -9.26 -48.39 21.07
CA ASP A 240 -8.05 -48.96 20.47
C ASP A 240 -8.31 -50.29 19.74
N THR A 241 -9.56 -50.69 19.56
CA THR A 241 -9.93 -51.93 18.85
C THR A 241 -10.25 -51.68 17.37
N ASP A 242 -10.06 -52.69 16.51
CA ASP A 242 -10.46 -52.65 15.10
C ASP A 242 -11.98 -52.40 14.95
N GLU A 243 -12.78 -52.91 15.90
CA GLU A 243 -14.23 -52.71 15.94
C GLU A 243 -14.63 -51.24 16.09
N ALA A 244 -13.83 -50.42 16.80
CA ALA A 244 -14.11 -48.99 16.94
C ALA A 244 -13.88 -48.21 15.64
N VAL A 245 -12.98 -48.68 14.77
CA VAL A 245 -12.72 -48.06 13.46
C VAL A 245 -13.88 -48.26 12.49
N GLU A 246 -14.55 -49.41 12.58
CA GLU A 246 -15.68 -49.78 11.72
C GLU A 246 -17.04 -49.30 12.27
N SER A 247 -17.09 -48.78 13.50
CA SER A 247 -18.32 -48.39 14.17
C SER A 247 -18.83 -47.01 13.74
N SER A 248 -20.12 -46.90 13.42
CA SER A 248 -20.81 -45.62 13.23
C SER A 248 -21.25 -44.94 14.53
N ASP A 249 -21.17 -45.65 15.67
CA ASP A 249 -21.69 -45.22 16.98
C ASP A 249 -20.54 -44.79 17.92
N LEU A 250 -19.76 -43.82 17.44
CA LEU A 250 -18.71 -43.14 18.23
C LEU A 250 -19.24 -41.88 18.95
N ASP A 251 -20.41 -41.38 18.53
CA ASP A 251 -21.12 -40.29 19.19
C ASP A 251 -21.98 -40.84 20.34
N SER A 252 -21.87 -40.24 21.52
CA SER A 252 -22.59 -40.67 22.73
C SER A 252 -22.93 -39.47 23.62
N PHE A 253 -23.26 -39.69 24.88
CA PHE A 253 -23.50 -38.61 25.84
C PHE A 253 -23.24 -39.03 27.28
N VAL A 254 -22.84 -38.06 28.12
CA VAL A 254 -22.89 -38.17 29.59
C VAL A 254 -24.24 -37.64 30.07
N THR A 255 -24.94 -38.38 30.92
CA THR A 255 -26.18 -37.92 31.54
C THR A 255 -25.89 -37.19 32.85
N VAL A 256 -26.54 -36.06 33.08
CA VAL A 256 -26.46 -35.27 34.32
C VAL A 256 -27.75 -35.45 35.11
N LEU A 257 -27.64 -35.90 36.36
CA LEU A 257 -28.74 -36.21 37.25
C LEU A 257 -28.71 -35.34 38.52
N LYS A 258 -29.91 -34.98 39.01
CA LYS A 258 -30.16 -34.47 40.36
C LYS A 258 -31.06 -35.48 41.08
N ASP A 259 -30.61 -36.06 42.18
CA ASP A 259 -31.40 -37.00 43.00
C ASP A 259 -32.10 -38.08 42.14
N SER A 260 -31.33 -38.70 41.24
CA SER A 260 -31.76 -39.71 40.27
C SER A 260 -32.70 -39.24 39.15
N SER A 261 -33.07 -37.96 39.10
CA SER A 261 -33.82 -37.35 37.99
C SER A 261 -32.88 -36.77 36.95
N GLN A 262 -33.10 -37.10 35.67
CA GLN A 262 -32.32 -36.53 34.58
C GLN A 262 -32.65 -35.05 34.38
N ILE A 263 -31.61 -34.23 34.39
CA ILE A 263 -31.73 -32.77 34.23
C ILE A 263 -30.95 -32.24 33.01
N GLY A 264 -30.06 -33.06 32.42
CA GLY A 264 -29.25 -32.65 31.27
C GLY A 264 -28.47 -33.79 30.64
N ILE A 265 -27.92 -33.52 29.46
CA ILE A 265 -26.96 -34.39 28.76
C ILE A 265 -25.79 -33.55 28.26
N ILE A 266 -24.62 -34.17 28.15
CA ILE A 266 -23.42 -33.63 27.51
C ILE A 266 -23.11 -34.53 26.33
N PRO A 267 -23.42 -34.13 25.08
CA PRO A 267 -23.07 -34.89 23.89
C PRO A 267 -21.55 -35.07 23.79
N ILE A 268 -21.12 -36.25 23.37
CA ILE A 268 -19.74 -36.61 23.10
C ILE A 268 -19.63 -36.96 21.62
N ARG A 269 -18.65 -36.39 20.94
CA ARG A 269 -18.21 -36.80 19.61
C ARG A 269 -16.77 -37.25 19.69
N VAL A 270 -16.47 -38.43 19.14
CA VAL A 270 -15.11 -38.94 19.07
C VAL A 270 -14.66 -39.00 17.60
N THR A 271 -13.54 -38.35 17.29
CA THR A 271 -12.84 -38.50 16.01
C THR A 271 -11.69 -39.48 16.21
N LEU A 272 -11.83 -40.68 15.66
CA LEU A 272 -10.82 -41.73 15.73
C LEU A 272 -9.88 -41.63 14.51
N LEU A 273 -8.56 -41.64 14.77
CA LEU A 273 -7.53 -41.59 13.74
C LEU A 273 -6.66 -42.86 13.83
N ASN A 274 -6.48 -43.54 12.69
CA ASN A 274 -5.90 -44.89 12.60
C ASN A 274 -4.48 -44.93 12.00
N THR A 275 -3.90 -43.77 11.65
CA THR A 275 -2.54 -43.66 11.11
C THR A 275 -1.64 -42.83 12.02
N ILE A 276 -0.46 -43.38 12.31
CA ILE A 276 0.68 -42.64 12.83
C ILE A 276 1.19 -41.77 11.68
N GLU A 277 0.72 -40.54 11.59
CA GLU A 277 1.17 -39.58 10.58
C GLU A 277 2.16 -38.61 11.18
N PHE A 278 3.33 -38.52 10.56
CA PHE A 278 4.19 -37.36 10.71
C PHE A 278 3.50 -36.21 9.98
N ASP A 279 2.92 -35.27 10.74
CA ASP A 279 2.22 -34.11 10.19
C ASP A 279 2.46 -32.83 11.03
N ALA A 280 2.16 -31.66 10.47
CA ALA A 280 2.27 -30.39 11.15
C ALA A 280 1.17 -29.41 10.73
N PHE A 281 0.67 -28.62 11.70
CA PHE A 281 -0.39 -27.65 11.49
C PHE A 281 -0.15 -26.35 12.30
N PRO A 282 -0.25 -25.16 11.70
CA PRO A 282 -0.54 -24.88 10.28
C PRO A 282 0.67 -25.10 9.35
N ARG A 283 0.42 -25.35 8.06
CA ARG A 283 1.46 -25.52 7.02
C ARG A 283 1.89 -24.22 6.34
N GLU A 284 1.22 -23.11 6.66
CA GLU A 284 1.57 -21.77 6.18
C GLU A 284 1.51 -20.78 7.35
N LEU A 285 2.54 -19.94 7.46
CA LEU A 285 2.65 -18.89 8.45
C LEU A 285 2.77 -17.53 7.74
N PHE A 286 2.09 -16.53 8.27
CA PHE A 286 2.09 -15.18 7.72
C PHE A 286 2.47 -14.18 8.80
N TYR A 287 3.48 -13.38 8.50
CA TYR A 287 3.97 -12.31 9.37
C TYR A 287 3.87 -10.97 8.66
N THR A 288 3.59 -9.92 9.42
CA THR A 288 3.71 -8.54 8.96
C THR A 288 4.31 -7.72 10.08
N ALA A 289 5.29 -6.90 9.74
CA ALA A 289 6.03 -6.08 10.69
C ALA A 289 6.41 -4.75 10.07
N VAL A 290 6.78 -3.80 10.94
CA VAL A 290 7.35 -2.52 10.55
C VAL A 290 8.71 -2.41 11.19
N LYS A 291 9.74 -2.14 10.37
CA LYS A 291 11.13 -2.16 10.82
C LYS A 291 11.38 -1.22 11.99
N GLY A 292 11.88 -1.79 13.08
CA GLY A 292 12.19 -1.11 14.33
C GLY A 292 10.97 -0.65 15.13
N HIS A 293 9.78 -1.18 14.85
CA HIS A 293 8.55 -0.78 15.54
C HIS A 293 7.62 -1.96 15.90
N ILE A 294 7.06 -2.66 14.91
CA ILE A 294 6.19 -3.82 15.17
C ILE A 294 7.03 -5.07 14.99
N GLU A 295 7.43 -5.68 16.09
CA GLU A 295 8.03 -7.01 16.03
C GLU A 295 6.95 -8.06 15.77
N PRO A 296 7.21 -9.04 14.89
CA PRO A 296 6.29 -10.16 14.69
C PRO A 296 6.13 -10.94 15.99
N THR A 297 4.93 -11.46 16.27
CA THR A 297 4.68 -12.35 17.41
C THR A 297 4.90 -13.80 17.02
N GLU A 298 5.41 -14.62 17.93
CA GLU A 298 5.59 -16.06 17.72
C GLU A 298 4.29 -16.74 17.28
N GLN A 299 4.37 -17.62 16.27
CA GLN A 299 3.28 -18.49 15.88
C GLN A 299 3.63 -19.94 16.22
N PHE A 300 2.68 -20.62 16.84
CA PHE A 300 2.82 -22.02 17.20
C PHE A 300 2.41 -22.92 16.03
N VAL A 301 3.28 -23.90 15.71
CA VAL A 301 2.99 -24.99 14.81
C VAL A 301 2.96 -26.27 15.61
N PHE A 302 1.78 -26.90 15.67
CA PHE A 302 1.61 -28.21 16.26
C PHE A 302 2.29 -29.25 15.35
N VAL A 303 3.10 -30.14 15.93
CA VAL A 303 3.77 -31.22 15.20
C VAL A 303 3.31 -32.56 15.75
N PHE A 304 2.70 -33.37 14.88
CA PHE A 304 2.36 -34.75 15.16
C PHE A 304 3.52 -35.62 14.72
N CYS A 305 4.23 -36.22 15.67
CA CYS A 305 5.31 -37.16 15.38
C CYS A 305 5.45 -38.14 16.56
N VAL A 306 5.40 -39.44 16.29
CA VAL A 306 5.60 -40.47 17.33
C VAL A 306 7.07 -40.74 17.62
N GLU A 307 7.96 -40.38 16.69
CA GLU A 307 9.41 -40.45 16.87
C GLU A 307 9.97 -39.03 17.12
N THR A 308 11.24 -38.91 17.46
CA THR A 308 11.91 -37.61 17.54
C THR A 308 12.03 -37.01 16.13
N PHE A 309 11.62 -35.76 15.96
CA PHE A 309 11.83 -35.01 14.73
C PHE A 309 12.96 -34.00 14.89
N ALA A 310 13.54 -33.57 13.78
CA ALA A 310 14.48 -32.46 13.70
C ALA A 310 13.91 -31.38 12.77
N PHE A 311 14.41 -30.16 12.88
CA PHE A 311 14.00 -29.06 12.02
C PHE A 311 15.18 -28.30 11.43
N GLN A 312 14.98 -27.78 10.23
CA GLN A 312 15.85 -26.81 9.57
C GLN A 312 15.00 -25.62 9.14
N SER A 313 15.45 -24.40 9.43
CA SER A 313 14.74 -23.18 9.05
C SER A 313 15.56 -22.30 8.12
N SER A 314 14.88 -21.39 7.44
CA SER A 314 15.53 -20.31 6.70
C SER A 314 16.32 -19.40 7.67
N PRO A 315 17.47 -18.81 7.27
CA PRO A 315 18.39 -18.11 8.20
C PRO A 315 17.80 -16.90 8.94
N TRP A 316 16.70 -16.35 8.44
CA TRP A 316 15.99 -15.21 9.02
C TRP A 316 14.81 -15.64 9.90
N LEU A 317 14.64 -16.93 10.19
CA LEU A 317 13.65 -17.49 11.10
C LEU A 317 14.32 -18.06 12.36
N ILE A 318 13.78 -17.72 13.51
CA ILE A 318 14.07 -18.35 14.81
C ILE A 318 13.00 -19.40 15.05
N VAL A 319 13.43 -20.63 15.36
CA VAL A 319 12.54 -21.76 15.66
C VAL A 319 12.97 -22.38 16.98
N SER A 320 12.01 -22.57 17.89
CA SER A 320 12.23 -23.24 19.18
C SER A 320 11.25 -24.38 19.38
N GLU A 321 11.74 -25.51 19.89
CA GLU A 321 10.93 -26.69 20.17
C GLU A 321 10.12 -26.53 21.46
N THR A 322 8.95 -27.16 21.49
CA THR A 322 8.05 -27.24 22.64
C THR A 322 7.56 -28.67 22.79
N GLU A 323 6.86 -28.99 23.89
CA GLU A 323 6.37 -30.35 24.17
C GLU A 323 5.47 -30.94 23.05
N ASN A 324 4.74 -30.10 22.31
CA ASN A 324 3.76 -30.54 21.30
C ASN A 324 3.99 -29.93 19.90
N GLY A 325 5.18 -29.37 19.62
CA GLY A 325 5.44 -28.71 18.35
C GLY A 325 6.59 -27.70 18.38
N ILE A 326 6.51 -26.68 17.53
CA ILE A 326 7.51 -25.63 17.42
C ILE A 326 6.87 -24.23 17.53
N LEU A 327 7.64 -23.27 18.01
CA LEU A 327 7.35 -21.85 17.87
C LEU A 327 8.23 -21.28 16.77
N VAL A 328 7.63 -20.53 15.86
CA VAL A 328 8.32 -19.89 14.74
C VAL A 328 8.16 -18.38 14.87
N ILE A 329 9.22 -17.63 14.61
CA ILE A 329 9.20 -16.17 14.56
C ILE A 329 10.34 -15.67 13.65
N PRO A 330 10.14 -14.62 12.83
CA PRO A 330 11.25 -13.96 12.15
C PRO A 330 12.29 -13.39 13.13
N VAL A 331 13.54 -13.27 12.70
CA VAL A 331 14.55 -12.54 13.48
C VAL A 331 14.11 -11.08 13.71
N PRO A 332 14.58 -10.41 14.78
CA PRO A 332 14.14 -9.06 15.12
C PRO A 332 14.24 -8.10 13.94
N THR A 333 13.22 -7.26 13.75
CA THR A 333 13.08 -6.39 12.58
C THR A 333 14.28 -5.46 12.37
N ALA A 334 14.93 -5.03 13.46
CA ALA A 334 16.13 -4.20 13.43
C ALA A 334 17.31 -4.84 12.65
N ASN A 335 17.35 -6.17 12.59
CA ASN A 335 18.41 -6.95 11.93
C ASN A 335 18.06 -7.35 10.49
N MET A 336 16.92 -6.91 9.95
CA MET A 336 16.45 -7.23 8.60
C MET A 336 16.30 -5.97 7.75
N ALA A 337 16.41 -6.11 6.42
CA ALA A 337 16.05 -5.05 5.48
C ALA A 337 14.53 -5.05 5.26
N GLY A 338 13.89 -3.92 4.95
CA GLY A 338 12.51 -3.95 4.49
C GLY A 338 12.37 -4.75 3.20
N GLY A 339 11.21 -5.39 3.02
CA GLY A 339 10.90 -6.21 1.85
C GLY A 339 10.00 -7.40 2.16
N GLU A 340 9.71 -8.17 1.11
CA GLU A 340 8.97 -9.42 1.20
C GLU A 340 9.95 -10.60 1.28
N TYR A 341 9.74 -11.46 2.28
CA TYR A 341 10.53 -12.65 2.54
C TYR A 341 9.64 -13.88 2.41
N VAL A 342 10.09 -14.86 1.63
CA VAL A 342 9.47 -16.18 1.52
C VAL A 342 10.51 -17.21 1.92
N GLY A 343 10.15 -18.08 2.86
CA GLY A 343 11.04 -19.08 3.41
C GLY A 343 10.27 -20.26 3.94
N SER A 344 11.00 -21.17 4.60
CA SER A 344 10.41 -22.38 5.11
C SER A 344 11.06 -22.87 6.40
N VAL A 345 10.28 -23.66 7.13
CA VAL A 345 10.75 -24.59 8.16
C VAL A 345 10.50 -26.01 7.64
N ILE A 346 11.55 -26.81 7.53
CA ILE A 346 11.49 -28.21 7.10
C ILE A 346 11.64 -29.08 8.34
N LEU A 347 10.61 -29.85 8.64
CA LEU A 347 10.63 -30.87 9.68
C LEU A 347 11.02 -32.21 9.05
N THR A 348 11.91 -32.95 9.69
CA THR A 348 12.34 -34.28 9.25
C THR A 348 12.25 -35.28 10.38
N ALA A 349 11.63 -36.42 10.13
CA ALA A 349 11.57 -37.55 11.05
C ALA A 349 11.84 -38.86 10.30
N THR A 350 12.27 -39.89 11.02
CA THR A 350 12.19 -41.26 10.50
C THR A 350 10.95 -41.86 11.10
N ILE A 351 10.06 -42.44 10.29
CA ILE A 351 8.84 -43.09 10.78
C ILE A 351 8.87 -44.52 10.26
N ASN A 352 8.93 -45.51 11.16
CA ASN A 352 9.03 -46.92 10.80
C ASN A 352 10.22 -47.22 9.85
N GLY A 353 11.34 -46.52 10.04
CA GLY A 353 12.54 -46.66 9.21
C GLY A 353 12.50 -45.91 7.87
N ILE A 354 11.43 -45.14 7.58
CA ILE A 354 11.29 -44.35 6.35
C ILE A 354 11.52 -42.87 6.66
N PRO A 355 12.52 -42.21 6.05
CA PRO A 355 12.70 -40.77 6.17
C PRO A 355 11.50 -40.03 5.57
N SER A 356 10.88 -39.17 6.38
CA SER A 356 9.74 -38.34 6.02
C SER A 356 10.04 -36.87 6.31
N ALA A 357 9.52 -35.96 5.49
CA ALA A 357 9.73 -34.53 5.64
C ALA A 357 8.44 -33.74 5.41
N ILE A 358 8.23 -32.70 6.23
CA ILE A 358 7.12 -31.75 6.11
C ILE A 358 7.72 -30.36 5.91
N THR A 359 7.17 -29.60 4.97
CA THR A 359 7.57 -28.20 4.74
C THR A 359 6.46 -27.27 5.18
N ILE A 360 6.78 -26.34 6.07
CA ILE A 360 5.93 -25.23 6.48
C ILE A 360 6.42 -23.98 5.75
N THR A 361 5.55 -23.34 4.96
CA THR A 361 5.89 -22.12 4.22
C THR A 361 5.70 -20.91 5.12
N VAL A 362 6.64 -19.98 5.10
CA VAL A 362 6.59 -18.75 5.89
C VAL A 362 6.68 -17.55 4.96
N ASN A 363 5.63 -16.72 4.96
CA ASN A 363 5.56 -15.46 4.24
C ASN A 363 5.68 -14.31 5.23
N TYR A 364 6.59 -13.38 4.98
CA TYR A 364 6.83 -12.25 5.87
C TYR A 364 6.97 -10.95 5.08
N ASN A 365 6.10 -9.99 5.37
CA ASN A 365 6.18 -8.63 4.83
C ASN A 365 6.74 -7.68 5.90
N LEU A 366 7.96 -7.20 5.70
CA LEU A 366 8.62 -6.22 6.57
C LEU A 366 8.59 -4.85 5.89
N GLN A 367 7.75 -3.95 6.39
CA GLN A 367 7.64 -2.59 5.87
C GLN A 367 8.74 -1.69 6.44
N ASP A 368 9.40 -0.93 5.58
CA ASP A 368 10.28 0.17 6.00
C ASP A 368 9.45 1.42 6.34
N TYR A 369 9.94 2.23 7.27
CA TYR A 369 9.29 3.49 7.66
C TYR A 369 9.67 4.67 6.74
N ILE A 370 10.71 4.49 5.92
CA ILE A 370 11.07 5.36 4.81
C ILE A 370 11.36 4.48 3.60
N THR A 371 10.61 4.68 2.51
CA THR A 371 10.90 4.05 1.22
C THR A 371 11.55 5.09 0.30
N ILE A 372 12.75 4.79 -0.19
CA ILE A 372 13.51 5.69 -1.07
C ILE A 372 13.53 5.11 -2.50
N PRO A 373 13.03 5.85 -3.51
CA PRO A 373 12.89 5.34 -4.88
C PRO A 373 14.17 5.53 -5.73
N TYR A 374 15.28 5.94 -5.11
CA TYR A 374 16.50 6.33 -5.80
C TYR A 374 17.52 5.20 -5.79
N ASP A 375 18.07 4.92 -6.97
CA ASP A 375 19.11 3.91 -7.15
C ASP A 375 20.51 4.50 -6.98
N SER A 376 21.53 3.63 -6.91
CA SER A 376 22.94 4.02 -6.88
C SER A 376 23.46 4.56 -8.22
N GLY A 377 22.63 4.52 -9.27
CA GLY A 377 22.92 5.06 -10.59
C GLY A 377 22.69 6.57 -10.67
N VAL A 378 22.40 7.04 -11.87
CA VAL A 378 22.03 8.45 -12.11
C VAL A 378 20.52 8.57 -12.06
N ASN A 379 20.03 9.36 -11.11
CA ASN A 379 18.62 9.69 -10.97
C ASN A 379 18.31 10.98 -11.74
N PHE A 380 17.06 11.16 -12.17
CA PHE A 380 16.63 12.32 -12.96
C PHE A 380 15.65 13.20 -12.18
N THR A 381 15.94 14.50 -12.13
CA THR A 381 15.22 15.45 -11.26
C THR A 381 13.74 15.68 -11.62
N LEU A 382 13.31 15.44 -12.85
CA LEU A 382 11.92 15.62 -13.26
C LEU A 382 11.09 14.33 -13.19
N ASP A 383 11.70 13.20 -12.81
CA ASP A 383 10.97 11.95 -12.65
C ASP A 383 9.94 12.05 -11.53
N LYS A 384 8.81 11.36 -11.72
CA LYS A 384 7.73 11.27 -10.72
C LYS A 384 8.04 10.21 -9.66
N LYS A 385 9.23 10.30 -9.06
CA LYS A 385 9.68 9.45 -7.95
C LYS A 385 9.45 10.18 -6.62
N PHE A 386 8.89 9.49 -5.64
CA PHE A 386 8.54 10.03 -4.34
C PHE A 386 9.20 9.23 -3.21
N ILE A 387 9.78 9.93 -2.25
CA ILE A 387 10.16 9.34 -0.96
C ILE A 387 8.88 9.18 -0.16
N GLU A 388 8.62 7.97 0.32
CA GLU A 388 7.43 7.64 1.09
C GLU A 388 7.81 7.52 2.56
N PHE A 389 7.03 8.16 3.42
CA PHE A 389 7.18 8.12 4.87
C PHE A 389 5.99 7.38 5.45
N ASN A 390 6.24 6.40 6.30
CA ASN A 390 5.21 5.65 7.00
C ASN A 390 5.50 5.63 8.49
N THR A 391 4.49 5.93 9.30
CA THR A 391 4.58 5.87 10.75
C THR A 391 3.26 5.44 11.38
N THR A 392 3.39 4.70 12.46
CA THR A 392 2.33 4.28 13.37
C THR A 392 2.31 5.12 14.65
N TYR A 393 3.31 5.99 14.84
CA TYR A 393 3.35 6.90 15.97
C TYR A 393 2.37 8.05 15.75
N ASP A 394 1.57 8.33 16.78
CA ASP A 394 0.66 9.46 16.74
C ASP A 394 1.43 10.78 16.86
N GLN A 395 0.98 11.79 16.11
CA GLN A 395 1.50 13.16 16.17
C GLN A 395 3.01 13.24 15.95
N THR A 396 3.51 12.68 14.84
CA THR A 396 4.92 12.81 14.45
C THR A 396 5.10 13.58 13.14
N TYR A 397 6.35 14.01 12.91
CA TYR A 397 6.79 14.57 11.65
C TYR A 397 8.23 14.12 11.36
N PHE A 398 8.64 14.21 10.09
CA PHE A 398 10.03 14.00 9.69
C PHE A 398 10.74 15.34 9.53
N ASP A 399 11.79 15.56 10.30
CA ASP A 399 12.78 16.61 10.08
C ASP A 399 13.85 16.09 9.13
N ILE A 400 14.00 16.75 7.99
CA ILE A 400 14.81 16.29 6.86
C ILE A 400 15.84 17.36 6.54
N LEU A 401 17.10 16.95 6.48
CA LEU A 401 18.19 17.80 6.03
C LEU A 401 18.75 17.26 4.72
N ILE A 402 18.44 17.94 3.62
CA ILE A 402 18.98 17.61 2.30
C ILE A 402 20.25 18.43 2.09
N SER A 403 21.37 17.75 1.84
CA SER A 403 22.64 18.37 1.47
C SER A 403 22.94 18.05 0.02
N ALA A 404 22.88 19.06 -0.84
CA ALA A 404 23.08 18.94 -2.28
C ALA A 404 24.28 19.76 -2.76
N TYR A 405 25.29 19.09 -3.32
CA TYR A 405 26.35 19.77 -4.06
C TYR A 405 25.87 20.05 -5.48
N ILE A 406 25.84 21.32 -5.86
CA ILE A 406 25.43 21.81 -7.17
C ILE A 406 26.60 22.55 -7.79
N TYR A 407 26.79 22.39 -9.09
CA TYR A 407 27.94 22.94 -9.81
C TYR A 407 27.52 24.07 -10.73
N ASP A 408 28.36 25.10 -10.82
CA ASP A 408 28.18 26.18 -11.77
C ASP A 408 28.48 25.69 -13.19
N PHE A 409 27.77 26.25 -14.17
CA PHE A 409 27.95 25.88 -15.58
C PHE A 409 29.35 26.24 -16.07
N TYR A 410 29.92 25.40 -16.93
CA TYR A 410 31.23 25.57 -17.56
C TYR A 410 32.41 25.67 -16.59
N THR A 411 32.21 25.36 -15.31
CA THR A 411 33.25 25.41 -14.28
C THR A 411 33.20 24.18 -13.37
N ASN A 412 34.24 24.02 -12.56
CA ASN A 412 34.30 23.00 -11.52
C ASN A 412 33.90 23.54 -10.14
N VAL A 413 33.33 24.76 -10.07
CA VAL A 413 32.96 25.38 -8.79
C VAL A 413 31.76 24.64 -8.21
N GLU A 414 31.94 24.10 -7.01
CA GLU A 414 30.87 23.45 -6.25
C GLU A 414 30.25 24.41 -5.24
N ASN A 415 28.93 24.34 -5.12
CA ASN A 415 28.13 25.07 -4.15
C ASN A 415 27.33 24.05 -3.34
N LEU A 416 27.53 24.02 -2.02
CA LEU A 416 26.72 23.20 -1.12
C LEU A 416 25.44 23.96 -0.75
N GLU A 417 24.31 23.43 -1.17
CA GLU A 417 22.99 23.90 -0.75
C GLU A 417 22.43 22.94 0.31
N VAL A 418 22.06 23.49 1.47
CA VAL A 418 21.47 22.72 2.58
C VAL A 418 20.01 23.16 2.75
N ILE A 419 19.09 22.21 2.61
CA ILE A 419 17.65 22.46 2.64
C ILE A 419 17.06 21.75 3.84
N PRO A 420 16.73 22.47 4.92
CA PRO A 420 15.96 21.92 6.02
C PRO A 420 14.47 21.88 5.67
N LEU A 421 13.83 20.74 5.89
CA LEU A 421 12.40 20.53 5.63
C LEU A 421 11.76 19.80 6.81
N LYS A 422 10.55 20.21 7.19
CA LYS A 422 9.72 19.46 8.13
C LYS A 422 8.50 18.92 7.40
N ILE A 423 8.35 17.61 7.39
CA ILE A 423 7.27 16.90 6.71
C ILE A 423 6.31 16.33 7.77
N PRO A 424 5.15 16.97 8.00
CA PRO A 424 4.14 16.42 8.89
C PRO A 424 3.51 15.18 8.28
N ILE A 425 3.27 14.16 9.11
CA ILE A 425 2.61 12.93 8.70
C ILE A 425 1.11 13.02 8.99
N PHE A 426 0.29 12.73 7.98
CA PHE A 426 -1.16 12.72 8.11
C PHE A 426 -1.69 11.30 7.92
N LYS A 427 -2.45 10.79 8.89
CA LYS A 427 -2.99 9.42 8.88
C LYS A 427 -1.91 8.34 8.69
N GLY A 428 -0.72 8.57 9.24
CA GLY A 428 0.38 7.59 9.24
C GLY A 428 1.19 7.49 7.94
N ALA A 429 0.89 8.28 6.90
CA ALA A 429 1.66 8.27 5.66
C ALA A 429 1.87 9.68 5.06
N GLN A 430 2.94 9.85 4.28
CA GLN A 430 3.18 11.04 3.46
C GLN A 430 4.17 10.76 2.33
N GLU A 431 4.12 11.56 1.27
CA GLU A 431 5.07 11.49 0.15
C GLU A 431 5.80 12.81 -0.12
N PHE A 432 7.04 12.73 -0.62
CA PHE A 432 7.87 13.89 -0.97
C PHE A 432 8.65 13.68 -2.26
N ASN A 433 8.57 14.65 -3.18
CA ASN A 433 9.36 14.64 -4.41
C ASN A 433 10.59 15.57 -4.27
N LEU A 434 11.75 14.96 -3.99
CA LEU A 434 13.02 15.66 -3.92
C LEU A 434 13.45 16.26 -5.27
N GLY A 435 13.23 15.52 -6.36
CA GLY A 435 13.71 15.86 -7.69
C GLY A 435 13.28 17.25 -8.16
N LYS A 436 12.00 17.59 -8.00
CA LYS A 436 11.47 18.91 -8.42
C LYS A 436 12.10 20.08 -7.68
N GLY A 437 12.38 19.90 -6.38
CA GLY A 437 13.09 20.91 -5.58
C GLY A 437 14.51 21.07 -6.07
N LEU A 438 15.22 19.95 -6.24
CA LEU A 438 16.59 19.93 -6.72
C LEU A 438 16.75 20.55 -8.11
N HIS A 439 15.82 20.26 -9.04
CA HIS A 439 15.83 20.83 -10.40
C HIS A 439 15.83 22.37 -10.40
N ARG A 440 15.17 22.99 -9.43
CA ARG A 440 15.10 24.46 -9.31
C ARG A 440 16.38 25.06 -8.74
N LEU A 441 17.12 24.29 -7.95
CA LEU A 441 18.36 24.71 -7.31
C LEU A 441 19.57 24.53 -8.22
N MET A 442 19.52 23.57 -9.15
CA MET A 442 20.56 23.41 -10.16
C MET A 442 20.78 24.74 -10.90
N LYS A 443 22.06 25.13 -11.01
CA LYS A 443 22.48 26.35 -11.68
C LYS A 443 22.09 26.29 -13.15
N ARG A 444 22.08 27.43 -13.83
CA ARG A 444 21.72 27.55 -15.24
C ARG A 444 22.72 28.42 -15.96
N ALA A 445 23.01 28.13 -17.22
CA ALA A 445 23.94 28.93 -18.02
C ALA A 445 23.41 30.36 -18.21
N VAL A 446 24.17 31.36 -17.78
CA VAL A 446 23.80 32.79 -17.99
C VAL A 446 23.85 33.12 -19.48
N GLU A 447 24.87 32.63 -20.16
CA GLU A 447 25.03 32.64 -21.61
C GLU A 447 25.44 31.24 -22.06
N ILE A 448 24.97 30.82 -23.23
CA ILE A 448 25.39 29.56 -23.82
C ILE A 448 26.67 29.80 -24.62
N ASP A 449 27.66 28.95 -24.39
CA ASP A 449 28.82 28.83 -25.27
C ASP A 449 28.62 27.60 -26.19
N PRO A 450 28.46 27.79 -27.51
CA PRO A 450 28.32 26.69 -28.46
C PRO A 450 29.54 25.76 -28.49
N GLU A 451 30.73 26.26 -28.19
CA GLU A 451 32.01 25.55 -28.37
C GLU A 451 32.43 24.76 -27.11
N LEU A 452 31.87 25.05 -25.94
CA LEU A 452 32.20 24.32 -24.71
C LEU A 452 31.44 22.99 -24.57
N ASN A 453 32.18 21.89 -24.50
CA ASN A 453 31.58 20.55 -24.43
C ASN A 453 31.08 20.17 -23.02
N ASN A 454 31.76 20.64 -21.97
CA ASN A 454 31.38 20.37 -20.58
C ASN A 454 30.42 21.45 -20.09
N GLN A 455 29.18 21.07 -19.77
CA GLN A 455 28.16 22.03 -19.33
C GLN A 455 28.02 22.08 -17.81
N TYR A 456 27.70 20.96 -17.15
CA TYR A 456 27.60 20.88 -15.69
C TYR A 456 27.89 19.45 -15.20
N LYS A 457 28.11 19.31 -13.88
CA LYS A 457 28.30 18.02 -13.21
C LYS A 457 27.07 17.56 -12.46
N LEU A 458 26.88 16.25 -12.37
CA LEU A 458 25.76 15.68 -11.63
C LEU A 458 25.72 16.19 -10.19
N SER A 459 24.54 16.52 -9.70
CA SER A 459 24.38 16.94 -8.31
C SER A 459 24.54 15.73 -7.39
N ARG A 460 25.33 15.91 -6.33
CA ARG A 460 25.55 14.89 -5.29
C ARG A 460 24.66 15.20 -4.10
N VAL A 461 23.78 14.28 -3.74
CA VAL A 461 22.76 14.52 -2.72
C VAL A 461 22.85 13.48 -1.62
N THR A 462 22.92 13.95 -0.39
CA THR A 462 22.75 13.13 0.83
C THR A 462 21.57 13.66 1.62
N ILE A 463 20.84 12.76 2.26
CA ILE A 463 19.63 13.12 3.00
C ILE A 463 19.74 12.53 4.40
N GLU A 464 19.58 13.37 5.40
CA GLU A 464 19.39 12.96 6.79
C GLU A 464 17.91 13.09 7.14
N PHE A 465 17.34 12.02 7.69
CA PHE A 465 15.98 11.95 8.17
C PHE A 465 15.98 11.78 9.68
N LYS A 466 15.12 12.52 10.38
CA LYS A 466 14.81 12.36 11.80
C LYS A 466 13.32 12.35 11.97
N GLU A 467 12.74 11.25 12.43
CA GLU A 467 11.35 11.27 12.86
C GLU A 467 11.29 11.83 14.29
N CYS A 468 10.45 12.84 14.52
CA CYS A 468 10.33 13.52 15.79
C CYS A 468 8.87 13.57 16.24
N TYR A 469 8.64 13.55 17.55
CA TYR A 469 7.32 13.85 18.11
C TYR A 469 6.99 15.33 17.92
N LEU A 470 5.76 15.63 17.49
CA LEU A 470 5.28 16.99 17.26
C LEU A 470 5.17 17.80 18.57
N VAL A 471 5.00 17.12 19.70
CA VAL A 471 4.74 17.77 21.01
C VAL A 471 6.00 18.33 21.67
N ASN A 472 7.16 17.70 21.49
CA ASN A 472 8.38 18.03 22.23
C ASN A 472 9.66 18.01 21.36
N ASP A 473 9.54 17.76 20.05
CA ASP A 473 10.67 17.63 19.11
C ASP A 473 11.69 16.53 19.50
N GLU A 474 11.29 15.57 20.34
CA GLU A 474 12.16 14.45 20.68
C GLU A 474 12.30 13.52 19.49
N VAL A 475 13.56 13.20 19.15
CA VAL A 475 13.90 12.32 18.03
C VAL A 475 13.56 10.88 18.42
N ILE A 476 12.65 10.28 17.67
CA ILE A 476 12.26 8.88 17.80
C ILE A 476 13.33 8.00 17.15
N ARG A 477 13.76 8.38 15.95
CA ARG A 477 14.74 7.64 15.13
C ARG A 477 15.33 8.52 14.03
N SER A 478 16.49 8.11 13.52
CA SER A 478 17.19 8.80 12.45
C SER A 478 17.79 7.84 11.44
N PHE A 479 17.91 8.29 10.19
CA PHE A 479 18.53 7.56 9.10
C PHE A 479 19.21 8.53 8.14
N THR A 480 20.38 8.17 7.62
CA THR A 480 21.10 8.97 6.62
C THR A 480 21.31 8.12 5.39
N THR A 481 21.01 8.68 4.23
CA THR A 481 21.19 7.98 2.95
C THR A 481 22.66 7.93 2.54
N PRO A 482 23.04 6.97 1.67
CA PRO A 482 24.24 7.16 0.85
C PRO A 482 24.09 8.39 -0.06
N GLU A 483 25.19 8.75 -0.72
CA GLU A 483 25.19 9.80 -1.75
C GLU A 483 24.49 9.29 -3.02
N TYR A 484 23.53 10.08 -3.51
CA TYR A 484 22.84 9.85 -4.78
C TYR A 484 23.28 10.89 -5.82
N LEU A 485 23.39 10.46 -7.08
CA LEU A 485 23.71 11.33 -8.21
C LEU A 485 22.45 11.73 -8.96
N PHE A 486 22.31 13.02 -9.25
CA PHE A 486 21.17 13.58 -9.98
C PHE A 486 21.58 14.35 -11.24
N ALA A 487 20.98 13.99 -12.37
CA ALA A 487 20.98 14.77 -13.60
C ALA A 487 19.70 15.61 -13.71
N ALA A 488 19.80 16.79 -14.32
CA ALA A 488 18.60 17.56 -14.64
C ALA A 488 17.78 16.83 -15.74
N GLY A 489 16.47 17.05 -15.79
CA GLY A 489 15.60 16.47 -16.81
C GLY A 489 14.87 15.21 -16.37
N LEU A 490 14.22 14.54 -17.34
CA LEU A 490 13.51 13.27 -17.21
C LEU A 490 14.42 12.12 -17.61
N THR A 491 14.19 10.91 -17.08
CA THR A 491 14.87 9.71 -17.60
C THR A 491 14.66 9.62 -19.14
N PRO A 492 15.72 9.68 -19.96
CA PRO A 492 15.59 9.70 -21.41
C PRO A 492 15.15 8.34 -21.95
N GLY A 493 14.56 8.33 -23.15
CA GLY A 493 14.14 7.07 -23.79
C GLY A 493 15.30 6.19 -24.26
N ASN A 494 16.46 6.79 -24.57
CA ASN A 494 17.65 6.10 -25.06
C ASN A 494 18.68 5.95 -23.94
N THR A 495 18.53 4.93 -23.10
CA THR A 495 19.41 4.61 -21.96
C THR A 495 19.93 3.17 -22.03
N SER A 496 21.16 2.94 -21.58
CA SER A 496 21.68 1.60 -21.30
C SER A 496 22.79 1.67 -20.24
N GLU A 497 22.71 0.86 -19.17
CA GLU A 497 23.80 0.63 -18.20
C GLU A 497 24.55 1.90 -17.72
N GLY A 498 23.83 2.96 -17.36
CA GLY A 498 24.43 4.23 -16.88
C GLY A 498 24.91 5.18 -18.00
N TYR A 499 24.67 4.82 -19.26
CA TYR A 499 24.82 5.66 -20.43
C TYR A 499 23.46 6.14 -20.92
N ALA A 500 23.41 7.35 -21.47
CA ALA A 500 22.19 7.87 -22.09
C ALA A 500 22.47 8.94 -23.14
N ILE A 501 21.56 9.10 -24.09
CA ILE A 501 21.47 10.31 -24.92
C ILE A 501 20.41 11.21 -24.29
N LEU A 502 20.85 12.36 -23.77
CA LEU A 502 20.02 13.32 -23.04
C LEU A 502 19.24 14.18 -24.04
N ASN A 503 18.17 13.61 -24.60
CA ASN A 503 17.29 14.28 -25.56
C ASN A 503 15.84 13.83 -25.34
N ILE A 504 14.92 14.79 -25.30
CA ILE A 504 13.49 14.50 -25.14
C ILE A 504 12.87 13.87 -26.39
N ASN A 505 13.44 14.16 -27.57
CA ASN A 505 13.06 13.53 -28.82
C ASN A 505 13.92 12.27 -29.03
N SER A 506 13.33 11.10 -28.79
CA SER A 506 13.95 9.80 -29.05
C SER A 506 13.88 9.35 -30.52
N GLY A 507 13.05 10.02 -31.33
CA GLY A 507 12.89 9.72 -32.75
C GLY A 507 13.90 10.43 -33.65
N PHE A 508 13.57 10.49 -34.94
CA PHE A 508 14.36 11.20 -35.94
C PHE A 508 14.32 12.71 -35.70
N THR A 509 15.46 13.36 -35.88
CA THR A 509 15.53 14.82 -35.85
C THR A 509 15.89 15.38 -37.22
N ARG A 510 15.13 16.37 -37.67
CA ARG A 510 15.43 17.06 -38.93
C ARG A 510 16.66 17.96 -38.78
N VAL A 511 17.53 17.92 -39.77
CA VAL A 511 18.69 18.82 -39.93
C VAL A 511 18.82 19.24 -41.39
N THR A 512 19.66 20.22 -41.68
CA THR A 512 20.05 20.57 -43.05
C THR A 512 21.57 20.57 -43.21
N ALA A 513 22.06 20.65 -44.45
CA ALA A 513 23.49 20.55 -44.75
C ALA A 513 24.32 21.65 -44.10
N ASN A 514 23.76 22.85 -43.95
CA ASN A 514 24.44 24.00 -43.34
C ASN A 514 24.06 24.23 -41.87
N SER A 515 23.47 23.23 -41.21
CA SER A 515 23.05 23.31 -39.81
C SER A 515 24.01 22.57 -38.86
N PHE A 516 23.81 22.77 -37.56
CA PHE A 516 24.47 21.97 -36.53
C PHE A 516 23.47 21.51 -35.46
N GLN A 517 23.84 20.48 -34.71
CA GLN A 517 23.10 19.97 -33.55
C GLN A 517 24.01 19.72 -32.37
N PHE A 518 23.43 19.64 -31.17
CA PHE A 518 24.15 19.23 -29.97
C PHE A 518 23.75 17.80 -29.60
N LEU A 519 24.75 16.93 -29.48
CA LEU A 519 24.58 15.58 -28.96
C LEU A 519 24.98 15.56 -27.49
N ASN A 520 23.96 15.60 -26.62
CA ASN A 520 24.12 15.56 -25.18
C ASN A 520 24.18 14.10 -24.70
N LEU A 521 25.28 13.74 -24.04
CA LEU A 521 25.64 12.37 -23.68
C LEU A 521 25.88 12.24 -22.17
N LEU A 522 25.28 11.22 -21.58
CA LEU A 522 25.56 10.74 -20.23
C LEU A 522 26.36 9.44 -20.31
N GLY A 523 27.36 9.30 -19.45
CA GLY A 523 28.17 8.09 -19.27
C GLY A 523 29.18 8.29 -18.14
N PRO A 524 30.08 7.34 -17.85
CA PRO A 524 31.23 7.56 -16.95
C PRO A 524 32.26 8.50 -17.59
N SER A 525 33.09 9.14 -16.76
CA SER A 525 34.25 9.92 -17.23
C SER A 525 35.26 9.00 -17.92
N GLY A 526 35.95 9.49 -18.95
CA GLY A 526 36.95 8.74 -19.69
C GLY A 526 36.79 8.83 -21.21
N SER A 527 37.50 7.95 -21.91
CA SER A 527 37.43 7.86 -23.38
C SER A 527 36.10 7.27 -23.83
N ARG A 528 35.45 7.93 -24.77
CA ARG A 528 34.14 7.57 -25.32
C ARG A 528 34.24 7.48 -26.83
N ASN A 529 33.69 6.43 -27.42
CA ASN A 529 33.75 6.17 -28.86
C ASN A 529 32.43 6.50 -29.53
N VAL A 530 32.50 7.25 -30.63
CA VAL A 530 31.35 7.59 -31.47
C VAL A 530 31.63 7.19 -32.91
N THR A 531 30.67 6.48 -33.48
CA THR A 531 30.64 6.10 -34.89
C THR A 531 29.54 6.89 -35.58
N VAL A 532 29.89 7.61 -36.63
CA VAL A 532 28.94 8.32 -37.50
C VAL A 532 28.73 7.50 -38.76
N LYS A 533 27.48 7.14 -39.03
CA LYS A 533 27.08 6.44 -40.24
C LYS A 533 26.22 7.35 -41.12
N LYS A 534 26.44 7.30 -42.43
CA LYS A 534 25.63 7.93 -43.47
C LYS A 534 24.99 6.83 -44.30
N ASN A 535 23.66 6.77 -44.32
CA ASN A 535 22.89 5.73 -45.01
C ASN A 535 23.34 4.30 -44.66
N GLY A 536 23.71 4.07 -43.39
CA GLY A 536 24.20 2.79 -42.88
C GLY A 536 25.71 2.55 -43.03
N GLU A 537 26.40 3.31 -43.89
CA GLU A 537 27.84 3.21 -44.08
C GLU A 537 28.62 4.08 -43.09
N THR A 538 29.69 3.56 -42.49
CA THR A 538 30.49 4.32 -41.54
C THR A 538 31.35 5.35 -42.27
N ILE A 539 31.11 6.64 -41.99
CA ILE A 539 31.87 7.74 -42.59
C ILE A 539 32.93 8.31 -41.65
N ARG A 540 32.74 8.18 -40.33
CA ARG A 540 33.66 8.71 -39.33
C ARG A 540 33.62 7.87 -38.07
N ASN A 541 34.79 7.58 -37.51
CA ASN A 541 34.97 7.07 -36.16
C ASN A 541 35.88 8.04 -35.41
N TYR A 542 35.47 8.44 -34.22
CA TYR A 542 36.32 9.25 -33.36
C TYR A 542 36.06 8.91 -31.90
N SER A 543 37.05 9.22 -31.07
CA SER A 543 36.91 9.17 -29.62
C SER A 543 37.16 10.55 -29.04
N PHE A 544 36.50 10.82 -27.92
CA PHE A 544 36.74 12.02 -27.12
C PHE A 544 36.87 11.63 -25.65
N TYR A 545 37.55 12.48 -24.88
CA TYR A 545 37.68 12.30 -23.45
C TYR A 545 36.64 13.16 -22.72
N ALA A 546 35.71 12.51 -22.02
CA ALA A 546 34.77 13.19 -21.14
C ALA A 546 35.38 13.34 -19.75
N GLU A 547 35.60 14.58 -19.31
CA GLU A 547 36.12 14.87 -17.97
C GLU A 547 35.13 14.49 -16.87
N ASP A 548 33.83 14.56 -17.17
CA ASP A 548 32.74 14.23 -16.27
C ASP A 548 31.69 13.34 -16.95
N ARG A 549 30.59 13.07 -16.25
CA ARG A 549 29.54 12.19 -16.74
C ARG A 549 28.73 12.79 -17.88
N ILE A 550 28.52 14.10 -17.88
CA ILE A 550 27.80 14.82 -18.94
C ILE A 550 28.80 15.41 -19.93
N HIS A 551 28.58 15.15 -21.21
CA HIS A 551 29.34 15.72 -22.33
C HIS A 551 28.38 16.16 -23.43
N SER A 552 28.62 17.32 -24.04
CA SER A 552 27.83 17.82 -25.16
C SER A 552 28.74 17.99 -26.36
N GLU A 553 28.45 17.30 -27.44
CA GLU A 553 29.23 17.39 -28.68
C GLU A 553 28.47 18.21 -29.73
N LYS A 554 29.11 19.25 -30.28
CA LYS A 554 28.57 20.01 -31.42
C LYS A 554 28.83 19.23 -32.71
N ILE A 555 27.75 18.80 -33.35
CA ILE A 555 27.76 18.13 -34.65
C ILE A 555 27.48 19.17 -35.73
N ASP A 556 28.49 19.51 -36.51
CA ASP A 556 28.35 20.36 -37.69
C ASP A 556 28.17 19.49 -38.94
N PHE A 557 27.00 19.58 -39.58
CA PHE A 557 26.66 18.76 -40.75
C PHE A 557 27.34 19.25 -42.03
N SER A 558 27.84 20.49 -42.06
CA SER A 558 28.56 21.03 -43.21
C SER A 558 29.89 20.28 -43.45
N ASN A 559 30.48 19.76 -42.38
CA ASN A 559 31.72 18.98 -42.41
C ASN A 559 31.53 17.50 -42.77
N LEU A 560 30.29 17.04 -43.03
CA LEU A 560 29.96 15.64 -43.29
C LEU A 560 29.56 15.36 -44.75
N GLU A 561 29.67 16.35 -45.64
CA GLU A 561 29.33 16.25 -47.07
C GLU A 561 27.94 15.61 -47.30
N VAL A 562 26.95 16.07 -46.54
CA VAL A 562 25.58 15.53 -46.58
C VAL A 562 24.73 16.20 -47.64
N THR A 563 23.79 15.45 -48.19
CA THR A 563 22.83 15.90 -49.20
C THR A 563 21.40 15.63 -48.73
N PRO A 564 20.40 16.39 -49.21
CA PRO A 564 19.01 16.16 -48.84
C PRO A 564 18.56 14.72 -49.11
N GLY A 565 17.95 14.07 -48.12
CA GLY A 565 17.55 12.67 -48.14
C GLY A 565 18.51 11.72 -47.40
N ASP A 566 19.73 12.17 -47.08
CA ASP A 566 20.66 11.36 -46.30
C ASP A 566 20.17 11.14 -44.86
N VAL A 567 20.43 9.93 -44.35
CA VAL A 567 20.18 9.53 -42.97
C VAL A 567 21.51 9.42 -42.23
N ILE A 568 21.67 10.17 -41.15
CA ILE A 568 22.89 10.22 -40.35
C ILE A 568 22.63 9.60 -38.98
N ASP A 569 23.29 8.48 -38.69
CA ASP A 569 23.24 7.83 -37.39
C ASP A 569 24.49 8.15 -36.57
N PHE A 570 24.28 8.73 -35.40
CA PHE A 570 25.30 8.85 -34.36
C PHE A 570 25.16 7.67 -33.42
N VAL A 571 26.12 6.74 -33.51
CA VAL A 571 26.16 5.53 -32.71
C VAL A 571 27.18 5.73 -31.58
N TYR A 572 26.67 5.96 -30.38
CA TYR A 572 27.46 6.02 -29.17
C TYR A 572 27.65 4.59 -28.64
N SER A 573 28.86 4.06 -28.80
CA SER A 573 29.17 2.65 -28.53
C SER A 573 29.83 2.48 -27.17
N THR A 574 29.38 1.47 -26.43
CA THR A 574 30.00 0.95 -25.20
C THR A 574 30.52 -0.46 -25.46
N GLU A 575 31.16 -1.10 -24.48
CA GLU A 575 31.65 -2.48 -24.64
C GLU A 575 30.52 -3.51 -24.86
N SER A 576 29.34 -3.26 -24.28
CA SER A 576 28.20 -4.19 -24.27
C SER A 576 26.99 -3.71 -25.09
N HIS A 577 26.82 -2.40 -25.27
CA HIS A 577 25.62 -1.79 -25.84
C HIS A 577 25.94 -0.61 -26.77
N PHE A 578 24.99 -0.24 -27.62
CA PHE A 578 25.07 0.98 -28.43
C PHE A 578 23.80 1.83 -28.29
N LEU A 579 23.97 3.14 -28.21
CA LEU A 579 22.89 4.12 -28.24
C LEU A 579 22.93 4.84 -29.58
N VAL A 580 21.78 5.03 -30.22
CA VAL A 580 21.69 5.66 -31.55
C VAL A 580 20.84 6.91 -31.49
N LYS A 581 21.34 7.99 -32.09
CA LYS A 581 20.53 9.15 -32.47
C LYS A 581 20.61 9.35 -33.97
N THR A 582 19.44 9.39 -34.61
CA THR A 582 19.32 9.50 -36.06
C THR A 582 18.84 10.89 -36.46
N PHE A 583 19.51 11.45 -37.47
CA PHE A 583 19.17 12.71 -38.10
C PHE A 583 18.83 12.49 -39.58
N ILE A 584 17.87 13.26 -40.09
CA ILE A 584 17.47 13.20 -41.50
C ILE A 584 17.72 14.57 -42.13
N VAL A 585 18.47 14.57 -43.22
CA VAL A 585 18.92 15.79 -43.91
C VAL A 585 17.82 16.27 -44.85
N PHE A 586 17.27 17.45 -44.59
CA PHE A 586 16.29 18.12 -45.45
C PHE A 586 16.96 19.21 -46.31
N PRO A 587 16.28 19.65 -47.38
CA PRO A 587 16.74 20.78 -48.18
C PRO A 587 16.88 22.05 -47.32
N ASP A 588 17.92 22.83 -47.59
CA ASP A 588 18.06 24.17 -47.01
C ASP A 588 16.93 25.09 -47.49
N GLY A 589 16.48 25.95 -46.58
CA GLY A 589 15.64 27.09 -46.92
C GLY A 589 16.46 28.30 -47.31
N ILE A 590 15.85 29.24 -48.04
CA ILE A 590 16.48 30.51 -48.43
C ILE A 590 16.92 31.31 -47.19
N GLU A 591 16.17 31.21 -46.09
CA GLU A 591 16.35 31.97 -44.85
C GLU A 591 16.59 31.02 -43.66
N SER A 592 17.55 30.11 -43.78
CA SER A 592 17.82 29.10 -42.74
C SER A 592 18.47 29.74 -41.51
N ASN A 593 17.79 29.70 -40.37
CA ASN A 593 18.25 30.29 -39.12
C ASN A 593 18.33 29.24 -38.02
N MET A 594 19.37 29.32 -37.17
CA MET A 594 19.58 28.39 -36.07
C MET A 594 19.06 28.98 -34.76
N ILE A 595 18.16 28.26 -34.11
CA ILE A 595 17.72 28.58 -32.75
C ILE A 595 18.39 27.61 -31.78
N ILE A 596 19.03 28.15 -30.75
CA ILE A 596 19.63 27.40 -29.65
C ILE A 596 18.79 27.66 -28.39
N TRP A 597 18.59 26.67 -27.54
CA TRP A 597 17.90 26.88 -26.26
C TRP A 597 18.44 25.98 -25.15
N GLU A 598 18.10 26.31 -23.91
CA GLU A 598 18.30 25.44 -22.75
C GLU A 598 17.10 24.48 -22.66
N ASP A 599 17.37 23.18 -22.80
CA ASP A 599 16.37 22.11 -22.79
C ASP A 599 15.99 21.64 -21.37
N GLU A 600 15.14 20.62 -21.27
CA GLU A 600 14.68 20.05 -20.00
C GLU A 600 15.82 19.45 -19.16
N TYR A 601 16.95 19.07 -19.77
CA TYR A 601 18.16 18.59 -19.10
C TYR A 601 19.08 19.73 -18.66
N LEU A 602 18.64 20.99 -18.80
CA LEU A 602 19.44 22.21 -18.65
C LEU A 602 20.64 22.23 -19.59
N LEU A 603 20.58 21.51 -20.71
CA LEU A 603 21.64 21.46 -21.69
C LEU A 603 21.28 22.28 -22.92
N LYS A 604 22.31 22.71 -23.65
CA LYS A 604 22.10 23.34 -24.95
C LYS A 604 21.54 22.33 -25.97
N SER A 605 20.50 22.75 -26.67
CA SER A 605 19.88 22.05 -27.81
C SER A 605 19.72 23.05 -28.96
N ALA A 606 19.68 22.57 -30.20
CA ALA A 606 19.58 23.43 -31.38
C ALA A 606 18.46 22.95 -32.32
N PHE A 607 17.98 23.84 -33.19
CA PHE A 607 17.02 23.50 -34.23
C PHE A 607 17.13 24.52 -35.38
N VAL A 608 17.23 24.02 -36.60
CA VAL A 608 17.24 24.85 -37.80
C VAL A 608 15.80 25.17 -38.20
N CYS A 609 15.49 26.44 -38.42
CA CYS A 609 14.23 26.89 -39.01
C CYS A 609 14.49 27.27 -40.47
N THR A 610 13.81 26.60 -41.42
CA THR A 610 14.03 26.79 -42.86
C THR A 610 12.96 27.64 -43.54
N GLY A 611 11.93 28.02 -42.78
CA GLY A 611 10.85 28.88 -43.27
C GLY A 611 11.23 30.36 -43.25
N LYS A 612 10.30 31.20 -43.70
CA LYS A 612 10.49 32.66 -43.66
C LYS A 612 10.48 33.16 -42.21
N TYR A 613 11.23 34.23 -41.96
CA TYR A 613 11.11 35.00 -40.73
C TYR A 613 10.67 36.43 -41.01
N SER A 614 10.15 37.10 -39.98
CA SER A 614 9.81 38.52 -40.00
C SER A 614 10.11 39.15 -38.65
N LEU A 615 10.65 40.36 -38.69
CA LEU A 615 10.83 41.22 -37.53
C LEU A 615 9.65 42.18 -37.43
N LYS A 616 8.98 42.21 -36.29
CA LYS A 616 7.91 43.15 -35.97
C LYS A 616 8.30 43.97 -34.74
N SER A 617 7.95 45.25 -34.73
CA SER A 617 8.07 46.10 -33.54
C SER A 617 6.68 46.50 -33.10
N ASP A 618 6.27 45.99 -31.95
CA ASP A 618 5.04 46.39 -31.28
C ASP A 618 5.36 47.54 -30.32
N PHE A 619 4.45 48.50 -30.19
CA PHE A 619 4.58 49.61 -29.26
C PHE A 619 3.47 49.51 -28.23
N GLU A 620 3.85 49.38 -26.96
CA GLU A 620 2.90 49.43 -25.85
C GLU A 620 2.89 50.84 -25.28
N PHE A 621 1.74 51.52 -25.38
CA PHE A 621 1.58 52.89 -24.88
C PHE A 621 0.89 52.87 -23.52
N LYS A 622 1.59 53.33 -22.48
CA LYS A 622 0.94 53.66 -21.21
C LYS A 622 0.23 55.00 -21.38
N THR A 623 -1.08 54.99 -21.18
CA THR A 623 -1.93 56.19 -21.30
C THR A 623 -2.55 56.54 -19.97
N GLU A 624 -2.60 57.83 -19.67
CA GLU A 624 -3.39 58.41 -18.59
C GLU A 624 -4.72 58.89 -19.16
N THR A 625 -5.80 58.63 -18.45
CA THR A 625 -7.10 59.22 -18.74
C THR A 625 -7.26 60.51 -17.96
N LEU A 626 -7.41 61.63 -18.66
CA LEU A 626 -7.64 62.96 -18.10
C LEU A 626 -9.05 63.43 -18.48
N TYR A 627 -9.78 64.01 -17.52
CA TYR A 627 -11.07 64.65 -17.83
C TYR A 627 -10.89 66.17 -17.90
N GLN A 628 -11.00 66.74 -19.10
CA GLN A 628 -11.08 68.18 -19.29
C GLN A 628 -12.44 68.56 -19.88
N LYS A 629 -13.13 69.50 -19.23
CA LYS A 629 -14.44 70.01 -19.67
C LYS A 629 -15.47 68.90 -19.95
N ILE A 630 -15.50 67.85 -19.10
CA ILE A 630 -16.43 66.71 -19.20
C ILE A 630 -16.15 65.84 -20.46
N VAL A 631 -14.99 65.99 -21.08
CA VAL A 631 -14.51 65.12 -22.17
C VAL A 631 -13.32 64.31 -21.68
N GLU A 632 -13.38 63.01 -21.94
CA GLU A 632 -12.30 62.07 -21.66
C GLU A 632 -11.19 62.23 -22.70
N LEU A 633 -9.97 62.51 -22.24
CA LEU A 633 -8.77 62.69 -23.05
C LEU A 633 -7.71 61.68 -22.62
N PHE A 634 -7.21 60.89 -23.58
CA PHE A 634 -6.11 59.97 -23.34
C PHE A 634 -4.78 60.67 -23.63
N LYS A 635 -3.90 60.77 -22.63
CA LYS A 635 -2.54 61.30 -22.78
C LYS A 635 -1.54 60.14 -22.67
N SER A 636 -0.73 59.92 -23.69
CA SER A 636 0.37 58.95 -23.60
C SER A 636 1.44 59.49 -22.64
N ILE A 637 1.77 58.69 -21.63
CA ILE A 637 2.77 59.00 -20.59
C ILE A 637 4.13 58.42 -21.00
N ASP A 638 4.11 57.20 -21.53
CA ASP A 638 5.29 56.38 -21.77
C ASP A 638 4.99 55.39 -22.91
N ASN A 639 6.03 54.97 -23.63
CA ASN A 639 5.94 53.98 -24.69
C ASN A 639 7.09 52.99 -24.61
N THR A 640 6.77 51.71 -24.61
CA THR A 640 7.77 50.63 -24.62
C THR A 640 7.75 49.94 -25.97
N LYS A 641 8.91 49.86 -26.63
CA LYS A 641 9.07 49.16 -27.91
C LYS A 641 9.42 47.70 -27.65
N ILE A 642 8.56 46.79 -28.09
CA ILE A 642 8.75 45.34 -28.00
C ILE A 642 9.07 44.81 -29.39
N SER A 643 10.28 44.32 -29.60
CA SER A 643 10.64 43.68 -30.87
C SER A 643 10.41 42.18 -30.82
N LYS A 644 9.67 41.68 -31.81
CA LYS A 644 9.30 40.29 -31.98
C LYS A 644 9.91 39.71 -33.24
N LEU A 645 10.47 38.52 -33.13
CA LEU A 645 10.86 37.66 -34.22
C LEU A 645 9.74 36.62 -34.42
N SER A 646 9.12 36.63 -35.58
CA SER A 646 8.22 35.55 -36.01
C SER A 646 8.96 34.72 -37.05
N ILE A 647 9.16 33.43 -36.79
CA ILE A 647 9.94 32.53 -37.63
C ILE A 647 9.18 31.22 -37.87
N ASN A 648 9.09 30.83 -39.14
CA ASN A 648 8.47 29.57 -39.52
C ASN A 648 9.52 28.44 -39.48
N THR A 649 9.17 27.31 -38.86
CA THR A 649 10.08 26.14 -38.77
C THR A 649 10.41 25.55 -40.15
N GLY A 650 9.59 25.80 -41.17
CA GLY A 650 9.49 24.99 -42.38
C GLY A 650 8.81 23.65 -42.08
N PHE A 651 8.80 22.75 -43.07
CA PHE A 651 8.22 21.42 -42.88
C PHE A 651 9.09 20.56 -41.97
N ILE A 652 8.50 20.04 -40.90
CA ILE A 652 9.15 19.20 -39.90
C ILE A 652 8.53 17.80 -39.90
N MET A 653 9.26 16.84 -39.32
CA MET A 653 8.70 15.51 -39.12
C MET A 653 7.82 15.49 -37.88
N LYS A 654 6.87 14.55 -37.82
CA LYS A 654 6.07 14.32 -36.61
C LYS A 654 6.95 14.01 -35.39
N SER A 655 8.11 13.38 -35.60
CA SER A 655 9.10 13.13 -34.55
C SER A 655 9.76 14.39 -34.01
N ASP A 656 9.75 15.52 -34.72
CA ASP A 656 10.31 16.79 -34.25
C ASP A 656 9.35 17.57 -33.33
N ILE A 657 8.07 17.19 -33.24
CA ILE A 657 7.08 17.89 -32.40
C ILE A 657 7.58 18.05 -30.94
N PRO A 658 8.10 16.99 -30.26
CA PRO A 658 8.66 17.14 -28.92
C PRO A 658 9.82 18.14 -28.83
N THR A 659 10.64 18.24 -29.88
CA THR A 659 11.74 19.22 -29.96
C THR A 659 11.19 20.65 -30.02
N ILE A 660 10.16 20.89 -30.84
CA ILE A 660 9.52 22.22 -30.93
C ILE A 660 8.82 22.59 -29.62
N GLU A 661 8.14 21.63 -28.99
CA GLU A 661 7.53 21.86 -27.68
C GLU A 661 8.58 22.19 -26.60
N SER A 662 9.73 21.51 -26.60
CA SER A 662 10.86 21.81 -25.71
C SER A 662 11.35 23.25 -25.91
N LEU A 663 11.55 23.66 -27.17
CA LEU A 663 11.95 25.02 -27.52
C LEU A 663 10.94 26.08 -27.02
N ILE A 664 9.64 25.83 -27.21
CA ILE A 664 8.60 26.79 -26.77
C ILE A 664 8.49 26.87 -25.26
N ARG A 665 8.63 25.74 -24.54
CA ARG A 665 8.63 25.70 -23.08
C ARG A 665 9.91 26.26 -22.47
N SER A 666 10.97 26.40 -23.27
CA SER A 666 12.24 26.91 -22.78
C SER A 666 12.09 28.34 -22.30
N LYS A 667 12.72 28.60 -21.14
CA LYS A 667 12.79 29.94 -20.56
C LYS A 667 13.88 30.79 -21.22
N ARG A 668 14.80 30.17 -21.96
CA ARG A 668 15.99 30.81 -22.53
C ARG A 668 16.28 30.23 -23.90
N ALA A 669 16.19 31.07 -24.92
CA ALA A 669 16.54 30.74 -26.28
C ALA A 669 17.46 31.82 -26.86
N TRP A 670 18.15 31.50 -27.94
CA TRP A 670 19.05 32.37 -28.66
C TRP A 670 18.92 32.13 -30.15
N LEU A 671 18.91 33.19 -30.94
CA LEU A 671 19.15 33.11 -32.38
C LEU A 671 20.66 33.12 -32.60
N TYR A 672 21.17 32.11 -33.30
CA TYR A 672 22.56 32.05 -33.76
C TYR A 672 22.62 32.62 -35.18
N TYR A 673 23.24 33.79 -35.31
CA TYR A 673 23.34 34.54 -36.57
C TYR A 673 24.69 35.24 -36.64
N ASP A 674 25.44 35.05 -37.74
CA ASP A 674 26.79 35.61 -37.95
C ASP A 674 27.72 35.42 -36.74
N ASP A 675 27.78 34.20 -36.21
CA ASP A 675 28.56 33.81 -35.02
C ASP A 675 28.23 34.61 -33.74
N LYS A 676 27.07 35.26 -33.71
CA LYS A 676 26.53 35.97 -32.54
C LYS A 676 25.29 35.26 -32.02
N LEU A 677 25.10 35.37 -30.70
CA LEU A 677 23.93 34.87 -29.99
C LEU A 677 23.03 36.03 -29.57
N ILE A 678 21.82 36.07 -30.11
CA ILE A 678 20.82 37.09 -29.79
C ILE A 678 19.80 36.48 -28.86
N LYS A 679 19.65 37.02 -27.64
CA LYS A 679 18.77 36.48 -26.59
C LYS A 679 17.30 36.59 -27.01
N LEU A 680 16.59 35.48 -26.91
CA LEU A 680 15.18 35.33 -27.25
C LEU A 680 14.38 34.79 -26.06
N VAL A 681 13.11 35.19 -25.98
CA VAL A 681 12.11 34.63 -25.07
C VAL A 681 10.94 34.13 -25.91
N SER A 682 10.60 32.84 -25.80
CA SER A 682 9.43 32.29 -26.50
C SER A 682 8.15 32.96 -25.97
N VAL A 683 7.32 33.48 -26.88
CA VAL A 683 6.00 34.06 -26.58
C VAL A 683 4.87 33.33 -27.31
N THR A 684 5.21 32.21 -27.97
CA THR A 684 4.25 31.36 -28.69
C THR A 684 3.25 30.75 -27.72
N LYS A 685 1.95 30.97 -27.94
CA LYS A 685 0.89 30.59 -26.98
C LYS A 685 0.31 29.20 -27.20
N SER A 686 0.30 28.70 -28.43
CA SER A 686 -0.34 27.44 -28.78
C SER A 686 0.29 26.82 -30.03
N LEU A 687 0.36 25.49 -30.06
CA LEU A 687 0.69 24.69 -31.23
C LEU A 687 -0.52 23.83 -31.61
N THR A 688 -0.79 23.72 -32.91
CA THR A 688 -1.77 22.75 -33.42
C THR A 688 -1.10 21.38 -33.51
N SER A 689 -1.38 20.48 -32.56
CA SER A 689 -0.67 19.20 -32.45
C SER A 689 -0.97 18.21 -33.59
N THR A 690 -2.14 18.31 -34.21
CA THR A 690 -2.56 17.45 -35.33
C THR A 690 -3.58 18.21 -36.16
N ASP A 691 -3.29 18.37 -37.45
CA ASP A 691 -4.22 18.87 -38.45
C ASP A 691 -4.54 17.69 -39.39
N SER A 692 -5.81 17.32 -39.51
CA SER A 692 -6.22 16.22 -40.39
C SER A 692 -6.15 16.57 -41.86
N ASP A 693 -6.09 17.87 -42.20
CA ASP A 693 -6.20 18.38 -43.56
C ASP A 693 -4.83 18.63 -44.20
N LEU A 694 -3.76 18.71 -43.39
CA LEU A 694 -2.40 18.95 -43.83
C LEU A 694 -1.50 17.74 -43.49
N GLU A 695 -1.07 17.01 -44.52
CA GLU A 695 -0.04 15.95 -44.38
C GLU A 695 1.35 16.49 -44.01
N LEU A 696 1.54 17.82 -44.08
CA LEU A 696 2.79 18.51 -43.81
C LEU A 696 2.67 19.36 -42.54
N ILE A 697 3.60 19.17 -41.60
CA ILE A 697 3.61 19.86 -40.30
C ILE A 697 4.62 21.01 -40.37
N SER A 698 4.18 22.23 -40.09
CA SER A 698 5.04 23.40 -39.92
C SER A 698 4.45 24.34 -38.88
N TYR A 699 5.28 25.04 -38.12
CA TYR A 699 4.84 25.96 -37.08
C TYR A 699 5.41 27.35 -37.28
N ASP A 700 4.58 28.36 -37.04
CA ASP A 700 5.03 29.74 -36.87
C ASP A 700 5.33 29.97 -35.40
N LEU A 701 6.62 30.17 -35.09
CA LEU A 701 7.10 30.44 -33.74
C LEU A 701 7.26 31.95 -33.56
N GLU A 702 6.83 32.46 -32.42
CA GLU A 702 7.02 33.84 -32.02
C GLU A 702 7.94 33.95 -30.81
N PHE A 703 8.94 34.81 -30.93
CA PHE A 703 9.90 35.14 -29.89
C PHE A 703 9.95 36.65 -29.66
N GLN A 704 10.09 37.06 -28.41
CA GLN A 704 10.46 38.41 -28.05
C GLN A 704 12.00 38.50 -27.97
N ILE A 705 12.58 39.52 -28.61
CA ILE A 705 14.02 39.77 -28.55
C ILE A 705 14.32 40.53 -27.25
N ASN A 706 15.21 39.98 -26.43
CA ASN A 706 15.64 40.63 -25.21
C ASN A 706 16.75 41.63 -25.54
N ARG A 707 16.41 42.93 -25.51
CA ARG A 707 17.32 44.03 -25.83
C ARG A 707 18.01 44.53 -24.58
N GLU A 708 19.23 45.02 -24.73
CA GLU A 708 19.90 45.72 -23.62
C GLU A 708 19.43 47.18 -23.51
N TYR A 709 19.03 47.79 -24.64
CA TYR A 709 18.53 49.16 -24.70
C TYR A 709 17.30 49.28 -25.62
N ASP A 710 16.34 50.14 -25.27
CA ASP A 710 15.12 50.35 -26.07
C ASP A 710 15.41 50.90 -27.49
N GLU A 711 16.48 51.70 -27.61
CA GLU A 711 16.95 52.32 -28.85
C GLU A 711 17.65 51.34 -29.80
N GLU A 712 18.00 50.14 -29.33
CA GLU A 712 18.75 49.16 -30.10
C GLU A 712 17.97 48.71 -31.34
N ILE A 713 18.63 48.73 -32.50
CA ILE A 713 18.08 48.24 -33.77
C ILE A 713 18.78 46.92 -34.10
N CYS A 714 18.05 45.81 -33.98
CA CYS A 714 18.51 44.51 -34.46
C CYS A 714 18.35 44.51 -35.99
N LEU A 715 19.47 44.59 -36.70
CA LEU A 715 19.54 44.29 -38.14
C LEU A 715 20.03 42.85 -38.25
N PHE A 716 19.22 42.00 -38.88
CA PHE A 716 19.65 40.69 -39.36
C PHE A 716 20.18 40.89 -40.78
#